data_AF-A0A8S4BQM8-F1
#
_entry.id   AF-A0A8S4BQM8-F1
#
_cell.length_a   1.000
_cell.length_b   1.000
_cell.length_c   1.000
_cell.angle_alpha   90.00
_cell.angle_beta   90.00
_cell.angle_gamma   90.00
#
_symmetry.space_group_name_H-M   'P 1'
#
loop_
_entity.id
_entity.type
_entity.pdbx_description
1 polymer ?
#
loop_
_entity_poly.entity_id
_entity_poly.type
_entity_poly.pdbx_seq_one_letter_code
_entity_poly.pdbx_strand_id
1 'polypeptide(L)'
;MKYILVTGGVISGIGKGIIASSVGTILKSCGLHVTAIKIDPYINIDAGTFSPYEHGKSFSLKFPSSCEVFVLDDGGEVDLDLGNYERFLDIRLIRDNNLTTGKIYQSVINKERRGDYLGKTVQVVPHITDAIQEWVMKQAKISVDDDGVEPQVCVIELGGTVGDIESMPFIEAFRQFQFKVKRENFCNIHVSLIPQPKTTGEQKTKPTQNSVRELRGLGLSPDLIVCRCTTPLETSVKEKISMFCHVEPTQVICVHDVSSIYRVPLLLEDQGVVNYLRQRLNLPVEMRQRQMLTKWKEMADRSDRLLEHVSIALVGKYTKLSDSYTSVIKALQHSALAINHKLEVKYVDSADLEVKTMQEEPVKYHEAWQKLCSADGVLVPGGFGVRGTEGKMLAISWARKQNKPFLGVCLGMQLAVCEFARNVLGWEDANSTEFNPETKHPVVNPELKHHFEAKGLHFVGQDVEGERMEVIELEDHCYFVGVQYHPEFTSRPIKPSPPYFGLLLAAAGKLQSYLAKGCRLSPRDTYSDRSESSSPEVDILELKLASLYINRQTLEVHTPAQPDSCTGWQEQFSIRAPMDLTLWQYQFRIIMLGDSTVGKSSLLKRYTEDMFLESINQTVGVDFYVHFLEVEPGVRVKLQFWDTAGQERFRSVTRSYYRNSVGGLLVFDMTSRDSFDHIKEWHAEVCERVQPHKVLFVLVGQKSDRDAHGERAVRREEAEKLAGRLGMPYIEASAKSGHNVRESFELLTRRVYQGLLSGEVQLMEGWDGVKCAAPQALRLQRASGSKPGTAPGNNKKCCG
;
A
#
# COMPACT_ATOMS: atom_id res chain seq x y z
N MET A 1 17.45 -19.31 27.59
CA MET A 1 17.16 -18.63 26.32
C MET A 1 17.08 -19.62 25.16
N LYS A 2 16.04 -19.52 24.34
CA LYS A 2 15.86 -20.23 23.07
C LYS A 2 15.76 -19.21 21.94
N TYR A 3 16.27 -19.53 20.76
CA TYR A 3 16.32 -18.61 19.62
C TYR A 3 15.56 -19.19 18.43
N ILE A 4 14.67 -18.40 17.86
CA ILE A 4 13.93 -18.73 16.64
C ILE A 4 14.34 -17.73 15.57
N LEU A 5 15.20 -18.15 14.64
CA LEU A 5 15.60 -17.33 13.49
C LEU A 5 14.57 -17.50 12.37
N VAL A 6 14.02 -16.39 11.89
CA VAL A 6 13.10 -16.34 10.74
C VAL A 6 13.84 -15.71 9.56
N THR A 7 14.00 -16.46 8.48
CA THR A 7 14.71 -16.04 7.27
C THR A 7 13.78 -15.87 6.07
N GLY A 8 14.12 -14.94 5.17
CA GLY A 8 13.39 -14.69 3.93
C GLY A 8 13.90 -15.48 2.74
N GLY A 9 12.98 -16.03 1.94
CA GLY A 9 13.32 -16.76 0.75
C GLY A 9 13.36 -15.91 -0.53
N VAL A 10 12.30 -16.03 -1.32
CA VAL A 10 12.29 -15.68 -2.76
C VAL A 10 12.14 -14.19 -3.04
N ILE A 11 11.36 -13.48 -2.23
CA ILE A 11 11.06 -12.05 -2.42
C ILE A 11 11.04 -11.31 -1.07
N SER A 12 11.40 -10.03 -1.11
CA SER A 12 11.11 -9.08 -0.03
C SER A 12 9.61 -8.77 0.03
N GLY A 13 9.09 -8.51 1.24
CA GLY A 13 7.67 -8.20 1.47
C GLY A 13 6.74 -9.41 1.54
N ILE A 14 7.26 -10.64 1.67
CA ILE A 14 6.44 -11.86 1.74
C ILE A 14 5.61 -12.00 3.04
N GLY A 15 5.82 -11.12 4.02
CA GLY A 15 5.19 -11.18 5.34
C GLY A 15 6.03 -11.86 6.42
N LYS A 16 7.37 -11.74 6.37
CA LYS A 16 8.28 -12.28 7.41
C LYS A 16 7.90 -11.79 8.81
N GLY A 17 7.78 -10.48 9.00
CA GLY A 17 7.36 -9.88 10.26
C GLY A 17 6.02 -10.40 10.77
N ILE A 18 5.06 -10.70 9.89
CA ILE A 18 3.78 -11.31 10.29
C ILE A 18 3.96 -12.75 10.77
N ILE A 19 4.77 -13.57 10.10
CA ILE A 19 5.05 -14.94 10.54
C ILE A 19 5.80 -14.95 11.87
N ALA A 20 6.86 -14.13 11.98
CA ALA A 20 7.68 -14.03 13.17
C ALA A 20 6.88 -13.53 14.39
N SER A 21 6.13 -12.43 14.23
CA SER A 21 5.24 -11.92 15.28
C SER A 21 4.13 -12.90 15.64
N SER A 22 3.58 -13.65 14.67
CA SER A 22 2.57 -14.68 14.94
C SER A 22 3.14 -15.83 15.78
N VAL A 23 4.35 -16.31 15.46
CA VAL A 23 5.03 -17.33 16.28
C VAL A 23 5.25 -16.80 17.70
N GLY A 24 5.71 -15.55 17.84
CA GLY A 24 5.87 -14.90 19.15
C GLY A 24 4.56 -14.80 19.94
N THR A 25 3.47 -14.40 19.28
CA THR A 25 2.12 -14.30 19.86
C THR A 25 1.64 -15.65 20.40
N ILE A 26 1.82 -16.73 19.63
CA ILE A 26 1.38 -18.06 20.04
C ILE A 26 2.21 -18.55 21.23
N LEU A 27 3.52 -18.32 21.23
CA LEU A 27 4.38 -18.69 22.36
C LEU A 27 4.08 -17.87 23.62
N LYS A 28 3.77 -16.57 23.48
CA LYS A 28 3.31 -15.74 24.60
C LYS A 28 1.97 -16.25 25.15
N SER A 29 1.06 -16.68 24.27
CA SER A 29 -0.21 -17.31 24.68
C SER A 29 -0.02 -18.66 25.40
N CYS A 30 1.15 -19.28 25.27
CA CYS A 30 1.55 -20.48 26.01
C CYS A 30 2.15 -20.18 27.39
N GLY A 31 2.20 -18.90 27.81
CA GLY A 31 2.75 -18.47 29.09
C GLY A 31 4.27 -18.29 29.11
N LEU A 32 4.91 -18.20 27.93
CA LEU A 32 6.34 -17.93 27.83
C LEU A 32 6.62 -16.44 27.69
N HIS A 33 7.71 -15.96 28.30
CA HIS A 33 8.22 -14.62 28.03
C HIS A 33 8.97 -14.61 26.69
N VAL A 34 8.56 -13.71 25.80
CA VAL A 34 9.05 -13.64 24.42
C VAL A 34 9.57 -12.24 24.12
N THR A 35 10.80 -12.16 23.61
CA THR A 35 11.37 -10.93 23.05
C THR A 35 11.57 -11.05 21.55
N ALA A 36 11.74 -9.92 20.88
CA ALA A 36 11.97 -9.85 19.43
C ALA A 36 13.23 -9.05 19.11
N ILE A 37 13.99 -9.52 18.12
CA ILE A 37 15.11 -8.78 17.52
C ILE A 37 14.89 -8.76 16.02
N LYS A 38 14.84 -7.56 15.45
CA LYS A 38 14.76 -7.37 14.01
C LYS A 38 16.14 -7.00 13.51
N ILE A 39 16.61 -7.74 12.51
CA ILE A 39 17.87 -7.49 11.83
C ILE A 39 17.56 -6.88 10.48
N ASP A 40 18.23 -5.78 10.20
CA ASP A 40 18.08 -5.02 8.98
C ASP A 40 19.40 -4.97 8.22
N PRO A 41 19.43 -5.53 7.00
CA PRO A 41 20.68 -5.62 6.25
C PRO A 41 21.12 -4.27 5.65
N TYR A 42 20.26 -3.24 5.68
CA TYR A 42 20.59 -1.90 5.22
C TYR A 42 21.65 -1.21 6.11
N ILE A 43 22.35 -0.21 5.53
CA ILE A 43 23.50 0.44 6.17
C ILE A 43 23.10 1.56 7.13
N ASN A 44 21.95 2.22 6.96
CA ASN A 44 21.51 3.28 7.88
C ASN A 44 21.50 2.78 9.34
N ILE A 45 22.01 3.62 10.24
CA ILE A 45 22.05 3.30 11.68
C ILE A 45 20.64 3.38 12.24
N ASP A 46 19.97 4.51 12.02
CA ASP A 46 18.61 4.77 12.49
C ASP A 46 17.70 5.10 11.31
N ALA A 47 16.45 4.64 11.39
CA ALA A 47 15.46 4.79 10.34
C ALA A 47 14.97 6.24 10.19
N GLY A 48 15.21 7.10 11.18
CA GLY A 48 14.82 8.51 11.14
C GLY A 48 15.41 9.31 9.98
N THR A 49 16.55 8.87 9.47
CA THR A 49 17.22 9.51 8.33
C THR A 49 16.67 9.07 6.97
N PHE A 50 15.75 8.10 6.94
CA PHE A 50 15.33 7.50 5.68
C PHE A 50 14.66 8.48 4.73
N SER A 51 15.05 8.35 3.46
CA SER A 51 14.28 8.90 2.39
C SER A 51 12.93 8.17 2.35
N PRO A 52 11.84 8.91 2.36
CA PRO A 52 10.48 8.40 2.37
C PRO A 52 10.05 7.47 1.26
N TYR A 53 10.74 7.57 0.15
CA TYR A 53 10.38 6.93 -1.11
C TYR A 53 11.09 5.58 -1.25
N GLU A 54 12.07 5.30 -0.39
CA GLU A 54 13.05 4.24 -0.65
C GLU A 54 12.71 2.91 0.05
N HIS A 55 11.90 2.92 1.11
CA HIS A 55 11.51 1.72 1.86
C HIS A 55 10.01 1.37 1.76
N GLY A 56 9.53 1.37 0.52
CA GLY A 56 8.19 0.92 0.13
C GLY A 56 8.11 0.83 -1.40
N LYS A 57 8.92 -0.06 -2.01
CA LYS A 57 9.06 -0.30 -3.46
C LYS A 57 8.39 0.73 -4.41
N SER A 58 9.03 1.85 -4.70
CA SER A 58 9.17 2.43 -6.06
C SER A 58 10.07 3.67 -6.07
N PHE A 59 10.99 3.71 -7.02
CA PHE A 59 12.06 4.68 -7.24
C PHE A 59 11.53 6.09 -7.59
N SER A 60 11.92 7.16 -6.86
CA SER A 60 12.29 8.48 -7.41
C SER A 60 12.80 9.45 -6.32
N LEU A 61 13.80 10.26 -6.69
CA LEU A 61 14.67 11.10 -5.85
C LEU A 61 14.15 12.54 -5.62
N LYS A 62 14.54 13.08 -4.44
CA LYS A 62 14.60 14.48 -3.96
C LYS A 62 13.49 14.98 -3.00
N PHE A 63 13.91 15.15 -1.73
CA PHE A 63 13.32 15.85 -0.55
C PHE A 63 12.30 15.09 0.36
N PRO A 64 12.34 15.30 1.71
CA PRO A 64 12.05 14.26 2.71
C PRO A 64 10.69 14.40 3.45
N SER A 65 9.80 13.43 3.37
CA SER A 65 9.03 12.69 4.44
C SER A 65 8.01 11.72 3.76
N SER A 66 7.71 10.49 4.29
CA SER A 66 6.74 9.44 3.75
C SER A 66 7.11 7.91 3.76
N CYS A 67 8.17 7.45 4.43
CA CYS A 67 8.20 6.09 5.04
C CYS A 67 7.98 6.33 6.53
N GLU A 68 7.02 5.65 7.13
CA GLU A 68 6.68 5.89 8.52
C GLU A 68 7.76 5.30 9.45
N VAL A 69 8.51 6.17 10.11
CA VAL A 69 9.45 5.80 11.16
C VAL A 69 8.62 5.40 12.38
N PHE A 70 8.86 4.21 12.92
CA PHE A 70 8.25 3.79 14.16
C PHE A 70 9.10 4.31 15.32
N VAL A 71 8.46 4.97 16.30
CA VAL A 71 9.16 5.49 17.47
C VAL A 71 8.85 4.59 18.67
N LEU A 72 9.90 4.10 19.31
CA LEU A 72 9.83 3.27 20.51
C LEU A 72 9.75 4.12 21.79
N ASP A 73 9.36 3.50 22.91
CA ASP A 73 9.24 4.16 24.22
C ASP A 73 10.56 4.82 24.68
N ASP A 74 11.71 4.28 24.28
CA ASP A 74 13.03 4.84 24.60
C ASP A 74 13.47 5.95 23.63
N GLY A 75 12.59 6.40 22.73
CA GLY A 75 12.87 7.39 21.68
C GLY A 75 13.67 6.83 20.50
N GLY A 76 13.79 5.50 20.37
CA GLY A 76 14.43 4.86 19.23
C GLY A 76 13.61 5.01 17.95
N GLU A 77 14.24 5.50 16.88
CA GLU A 77 13.66 5.59 15.54
C GLU A 77 13.99 4.34 14.72
N VAL A 78 13.00 3.48 14.53
CA VAL A 78 13.18 2.13 13.99
C VAL A 78 12.28 1.84 12.78
N ASP A 79 12.57 0.71 12.12
CA ASP A 79 11.74 0.20 11.02
C ASP A 79 10.31 -0.09 11.52
N LEU A 80 9.33 0.18 10.65
CA LEU A 80 7.91 -0.07 10.83
C LEU A 80 7.60 -1.53 11.21
N ASP A 81 8.44 -2.48 10.77
CA ASP A 81 8.28 -3.90 11.10
C ASP A 81 8.36 -4.16 12.62
N LEU A 82 9.13 -3.38 13.40
CA LEU A 82 9.16 -3.50 14.86
C LEU A 82 7.79 -3.19 15.49
N GLY A 83 7.07 -2.23 14.90
CA GLY A 83 5.72 -1.91 15.32
C GLY A 83 4.71 -3.05 15.12
N ASN A 84 5.02 -4.07 14.33
CA ASN A 84 4.19 -5.28 14.28
C ASN A 84 4.41 -6.16 15.53
N TYR A 85 5.65 -6.28 16.01
CA TYR A 85 5.96 -7.07 17.19
C TYR A 85 5.32 -6.48 18.44
N GLU A 86 5.46 -5.17 18.65
CA GLU A 86 4.81 -4.50 19.77
C GLU A 86 3.29 -4.68 19.77
N ARG A 87 2.66 -4.58 18.59
CA ARG A 87 1.21 -4.74 18.43
C ARG A 87 0.72 -6.16 18.68
N PHE A 88 1.46 -7.16 18.20
CA PHE A 88 1.04 -8.57 18.26
C PHE A 88 1.40 -9.22 19.60
N LEU A 89 2.59 -8.94 20.12
CA LEU A 89 3.07 -9.54 21.35
C LEU A 89 2.69 -8.72 22.59
N ASP A 90 2.23 -7.47 22.45
CA ASP A 90 1.99 -6.59 23.60
C ASP A 90 3.27 -6.48 24.46
N ILE A 91 4.36 -6.08 23.82
CA ILE A 91 5.70 -5.87 24.41
C ILE A 91 6.17 -4.45 24.10
N ARG A 92 7.19 -3.99 24.82
CA ARG A 92 7.85 -2.70 24.61
C ARG A 92 9.31 -2.95 24.24
N LEU A 93 9.64 -2.70 22.98
CA LEU A 93 11.00 -2.88 22.48
C LEU A 93 11.82 -1.61 22.71
N ILE A 94 13.14 -1.74 22.75
CA ILE A 94 14.07 -0.61 22.82
C ILE A 94 14.85 -0.49 21.51
N ARG A 95 15.53 0.65 21.28
CA ARG A 95 16.28 0.94 20.05
C ARG A 95 17.28 -0.14 19.65
N ASP A 96 17.81 -0.87 20.63
CA ASP A 96 18.81 -1.92 20.41
C ASP A 96 18.20 -3.26 19.95
N ASN A 97 16.88 -3.44 20.04
CA ASN A 97 16.18 -4.56 19.41
C ASN A 97 16.14 -4.46 17.88
N ASN A 98 16.40 -3.26 17.33
CA ASN A 98 16.68 -3.07 15.91
C ASN A 98 18.20 -3.08 15.65
N LEU A 99 18.66 -4.14 14.99
CA LEU A 99 20.05 -4.32 14.63
C LEU A 99 20.25 -4.07 13.13
N THR A 100 20.94 -2.99 12.77
CA THR A 100 21.28 -2.68 11.37
C THR A 100 22.74 -2.99 11.07
N THR A 101 23.08 -3.14 9.78
CA THR A 101 24.48 -3.24 9.33
C THR A 101 25.28 -2.04 9.83
N GLY A 102 24.73 -0.81 9.71
CA GLY A 102 25.40 0.41 10.19
C GLY A 102 25.78 0.37 11.66
N LYS A 103 24.86 -0.08 12.53
CA LYS A 103 25.11 -0.18 13.99
C LYS A 103 26.30 -1.09 14.31
N ILE A 104 26.37 -2.25 13.66
CA ILE A 104 27.48 -3.20 13.87
C ILE A 104 28.80 -2.63 13.36
N TYR A 105 28.83 -2.11 12.13
CA TYR A 105 30.05 -1.57 11.54
C TYR A 105 30.55 -0.37 12.35
N GLN A 106 29.68 0.54 12.77
CA GLN A 106 30.03 1.66 13.64
C GLN A 106 30.62 1.19 14.97
N SER A 107 30.01 0.17 15.60
CA SER A 107 30.50 -0.41 16.86
C SER A 107 31.91 -1.00 16.72
N VAL A 108 32.14 -1.77 15.65
CA VAL A 108 33.44 -2.41 15.38
C VAL A 108 34.52 -1.39 15.02
N ILE A 109 34.21 -0.40 14.18
CA ILE A 109 35.13 0.71 13.86
C ILE A 109 35.50 1.50 15.12
N ASN A 110 34.54 1.76 16.00
CA ASN A 110 34.80 2.46 17.26
C ASN A 110 35.69 1.62 18.21
N LYS A 111 35.46 0.30 18.30
CA LYS A 111 36.32 -0.63 19.06
C LYS A 111 37.74 -0.68 18.51
N GLU A 112 37.89 -0.68 17.19
CA GLU A 112 39.18 -0.67 16.50
C GLU A 112 39.99 0.59 16.81
N ARG A 113 39.37 1.78 16.71
CA ARG A 113 40.03 3.05 17.05
C ARG A 113 40.43 3.18 18.53
N ARG A 114 39.71 2.53 19.44
CA ARG A 114 40.08 2.49 20.87
C ARG A 114 41.22 1.52 21.18
N GLY A 115 41.58 0.65 20.24
CA GLY A 115 42.59 -0.39 20.45
C GLY A 115 42.07 -1.66 21.11
N ASP A 116 40.75 -1.89 21.14
CA ASP A 116 40.12 -3.05 21.80
C ASP A 116 40.55 -4.39 21.15
N TYR A 117 41.00 -4.35 19.88
CA TYR A 117 41.53 -5.51 19.14
C TYR A 117 43.05 -5.68 19.23
N LEU A 118 43.73 -4.96 20.15
CA LEU A 118 45.17 -5.07 20.41
C LEU A 118 46.05 -4.87 19.17
N GLY A 119 45.62 -3.99 18.25
CA GLY A 119 46.33 -3.69 17.00
C GLY A 119 46.29 -4.80 15.94
N LYS A 120 45.51 -5.87 16.14
CA LYS A 120 45.29 -6.91 15.13
C LYS A 120 44.36 -6.41 14.02
N THR A 121 44.55 -6.93 12.81
CA THR A 121 43.67 -6.63 11.67
C THR A 121 42.25 -7.13 11.92
N VAL A 122 41.29 -6.21 11.83
CA VAL A 122 39.85 -6.50 11.92
C VAL A 122 39.31 -6.93 10.55
N GLN A 123 38.46 -7.96 10.54
CA GLN A 123 37.88 -8.57 9.35
C GLN A 123 36.39 -8.88 9.58
N VAL A 124 35.63 -9.12 8.51
CA VAL A 124 34.21 -9.50 8.62
C VAL A 124 34.06 -10.78 9.45
N VAL A 125 34.88 -11.79 9.17
CA VAL A 125 34.96 -13.00 9.99
C VAL A 125 36.30 -13.00 10.74
N PRO A 126 36.34 -13.17 12.07
CA PRO A 126 35.19 -13.37 12.96
C PRO A 126 34.63 -12.05 13.55
N HIS A 127 35.28 -10.89 13.38
CA HIS A 127 35.00 -9.72 14.23
C HIS A 127 33.60 -9.11 14.04
N ILE A 128 33.09 -9.02 12.80
CA ILE A 128 31.71 -8.56 12.55
C ILE A 128 30.72 -9.64 12.98
N THR A 129 30.99 -10.91 12.67
CA THR A 129 30.12 -12.03 13.05
C THR A 129 30.03 -12.22 14.56
N ASP A 130 31.11 -12.00 15.30
CA ASP A 130 31.14 -12.05 16.77
C ASP A 130 30.37 -10.88 17.36
N ALA A 131 30.54 -9.67 16.81
CA ALA A 131 29.79 -8.49 17.24
C ALA A 131 28.26 -8.68 17.08
N ILE A 132 27.81 -9.30 15.98
CA ILE A 132 26.40 -9.66 15.76
C ILE A 132 25.93 -10.66 16.83
N GLN A 133 26.69 -11.73 17.06
CA GLN A 133 26.33 -12.75 18.04
C GLN A 133 26.27 -12.19 19.47
N GLU A 134 27.24 -11.36 19.86
CA GLU A 134 27.27 -10.68 21.16
C GLU A 134 26.06 -9.76 21.33
N TRP A 135 25.70 -9.00 20.30
CA TRP A 135 24.53 -8.12 20.31
C TRP A 135 23.26 -8.92 20.56
N VAL A 136 23.03 -9.99 19.77
CA VAL A 136 21.86 -10.85 19.91
C VAL A 136 21.79 -11.48 21.30
N MET A 137 22.90 -12.01 21.82
CA MET A 137 22.91 -12.61 23.17
C MET A 137 22.64 -11.61 24.29
N LYS A 138 23.11 -10.37 24.14
CA LYS A 138 22.86 -9.30 25.10
C LYS A 138 21.40 -8.90 25.09
N GLN A 139 20.88 -8.53 23.91
CA GLN A 139 19.53 -8.00 23.76
C GLN A 139 18.45 -9.04 24.04
N ALA A 140 18.69 -10.32 23.74
CA ALA A 140 17.74 -11.38 24.03
C ALA A 140 17.42 -11.52 25.52
N LYS A 141 18.33 -11.12 26.42
CA LYS A 141 18.15 -11.23 27.88
C LYS A 141 17.46 -10.02 28.51
N ILE A 142 17.36 -8.91 27.77
CA ILE A 142 16.72 -7.71 28.29
C ILE A 142 15.21 -7.96 28.31
N SER A 143 14.59 -7.69 29.47
CA SER A 143 13.15 -7.79 29.61
C SER A 143 12.46 -6.71 28.77
N VAL A 144 11.38 -7.10 28.10
CA VAL A 144 10.54 -6.25 27.23
C VAL A 144 9.08 -6.24 27.70
N ASP A 145 8.81 -6.91 28.82
CA ASP A 145 7.54 -6.94 29.53
C ASP A 145 7.67 -6.08 30.80
N ASP A 146 6.54 -5.59 31.32
CA ASP A 146 6.50 -4.71 32.50
C ASP A 146 6.90 -5.41 33.81
N ASP A 147 7.06 -6.74 33.81
CA ASP A 147 7.42 -7.55 34.98
C ASP A 147 8.93 -7.67 35.23
N GLY A 148 9.76 -7.21 34.30
CA GLY A 148 11.22 -7.23 34.42
C GLY A 148 11.83 -8.63 34.33
N VAL A 149 11.08 -9.67 33.93
CA VAL A 149 11.56 -11.04 33.85
C VAL A 149 12.41 -11.27 32.59
N GLU A 150 13.52 -12.01 32.71
CA GLU A 150 14.35 -12.38 31.56
C GLU A 150 13.53 -13.26 30.57
N PRO A 151 13.49 -12.91 29.27
CA PRO A 151 12.76 -13.69 28.28
C PRO A 151 13.25 -15.14 28.19
N GLN A 152 12.34 -16.06 27.85
CA GLN A 152 12.70 -17.46 27.64
C GLN A 152 12.99 -17.75 26.17
N VAL A 153 12.30 -17.05 25.26
CA VAL A 153 12.41 -17.18 23.82
C VAL A 153 12.69 -15.83 23.17
N CYS A 154 13.64 -15.80 22.25
CA CYS A 154 13.93 -14.65 21.39
C CYS A 154 13.58 -15.01 19.94
N VAL A 155 12.61 -14.29 19.36
CA VAL A 155 12.28 -14.39 17.94
C VAL A 155 13.15 -13.39 17.18
N ILE A 156 13.97 -13.89 16.26
CA ILE A 156 14.89 -13.09 15.47
C ILE A 156 14.38 -13.08 14.03
N GLU A 157 14.07 -11.91 13.50
CA GLU A 157 13.79 -11.75 12.07
C GLU A 157 15.01 -11.25 11.34
N LEU A 158 15.49 -12.02 10.37
CA LEU A 158 16.48 -11.56 9.41
C LEU A 158 15.76 -10.91 8.21
N GLY A 159 15.88 -9.58 8.12
CA GLY A 159 15.42 -8.77 7.01
C GLY A 159 16.07 -9.16 5.68
N GLY A 160 15.59 -8.58 4.57
CA GLY A 160 16.07 -8.90 3.23
C GLY A 160 15.68 -10.30 2.73
N THR A 161 16.44 -10.81 1.76
CA THR A 161 16.33 -12.17 1.23
C THR A 161 17.64 -12.94 1.39
N VAL A 162 17.54 -14.27 1.38
CA VAL A 162 18.71 -15.15 1.37
C VAL A 162 19.34 -15.14 -0.02
N GLY A 163 20.66 -14.94 -0.09
CA GLY A 163 21.43 -14.83 -1.33
C GLY A 163 21.90 -13.41 -1.65
N ASP A 164 21.37 -12.41 -0.94
CA ASP A 164 21.83 -11.02 -1.08
C ASP A 164 23.18 -10.81 -0.41
N ILE A 165 24.01 -9.94 -0.98
CA ILE A 165 25.32 -9.58 -0.44
C ILE A 165 25.20 -9.00 0.97
N GLU A 166 24.17 -8.20 1.20
CA GLU A 166 23.92 -7.53 2.49
C GLU A 166 23.60 -8.54 3.60
N SER A 167 22.98 -9.67 3.26
CA SER A 167 22.59 -10.71 4.22
C SER A 167 23.74 -11.66 4.58
N MET A 168 24.83 -11.68 3.80
CA MET A 168 25.92 -12.65 3.98
C MET A 168 26.58 -12.60 5.37
N PRO A 169 26.93 -11.43 5.95
CA PRO A 169 27.55 -11.37 7.28
C PRO A 169 26.64 -11.92 8.38
N PHE A 170 25.32 -11.68 8.27
CA PHE A 170 24.35 -12.16 9.25
C PHE A 170 24.13 -13.66 9.16
N ILE A 171 24.01 -14.21 7.95
CA ILE A 171 23.84 -15.65 7.78
C ILE A 171 25.07 -16.40 8.31
N GLU A 172 26.28 -15.92 8.02
CA GLU A 172 27.51 -16.51 8.56
C GLU A 172 27.58 -16.37 10.10
N ALA A 173 27.14 -15.24 10.67
CA ALA A 173 27.05 -15.08 12.12
C ALA A 173 26.11 -16.12 12.74
N PHE A 174 24.92 -16.35 12.15
CA PHE A 174 23.98 -17.36 12.65
C PHE A 174 24.42 -18.80 12.40
N ARG A 175 25.19 -19.04 11.32
CA ARG A 175 25.81 -20.34 11.05
C ARG A 175 26.80 -20.72 12.17
N GLN A 176 27.55 -19.75 12.71
CA GLN A 176 28.42 -19.97 13.87
C GLN A 176 27.61 -20.06 15.17
N PHE A 177 26.60 -19.19 15.30
CA PHE A 177 25.76 -19.06 16.49
C PHE A 177 25.05 -20.37 16.88
N GLN A 178 24.51 -21.13 15.92
CA GLN A 178 23.84 -22.42 16.19
C GLN A 178 24.74 -23.42 16.93
N PHE A 179 26.06 -23.39 16.68
CA PHE A 179 27.02 -24.24 17.39
C PHE A 179 27.33 -23.70 18.78
N LYS A 180 27.40 -22.38 18.92
CA LYS A 180 27.66 -21.69 20.19
C LYS A 180 26.54 -21.90 21.22
N VAL A 181 25.27 -21.85 20.79
CA VAL A 181 24.11 -22.00 21.70
C VAL A 181 23.61 -23.44 21.82
N LYS A 182 24.13 -24.38 21.02
CA LYS A 182 23.66 -25.76 20.84
C LYS A 182 22.36 -25.90 20.05
N ARG A 183 22.19 -27.09 19.46
CA ARG A 183 21.09 -27.42 18.53
C ARG A 183 19.71 -27.25 19.18
N GLU A 184 19.52 -27.70 20.42
CA GLU A 184 18.25 -27.63 21.17
C GLU A 184 17.84 -26.22 21.63
N ASN A 185 18.70 -25.21 21.40
CA ASN A 185 18.42 -23.81 21.73
C ASN A 185 18.25 -22.93 20.49
N PHE A 186 18.37 -23.49 19.28
CA PHE A 186 18.27 -22.75 18.02
C PHE A 186 17.31 -23.45 17.06
N CYS A 187 16.34 -22.72 16.54
CA CYS A 187 15.38 -23.16 15.53
C CYS A 187 15.37 -22.18 14.35
N ASN A 188 15.30 -22.69 13.13
CA ASN A 188 15.24 -21.87 11.92
C ASN A 188 13.91 -22.05 11.18
N ILE A 189 13.20 -20.96 10.96
CA ILE A 189 11.98 -20.89 10.15
C ILE A 189 12.31 -20.18 8.85
N HIS A 190 12.08 -20.84 7.72
CA HIS A 190 12.32 -20.25 6.41
C HIS A 190 11.01 -19.93 5.70
N VAL A 191 10.78 -18.64 5.43
CA VAL A 191 9.55 -18.14 4.79
C VAL A 191 9.77 -18.01 3.28
N SER A 192 9.01 -18.75 2.48
CA SER A 192 9.20 -18.84 1.03
C SER A 192 7.88 -18.64 0.26
N LEU A 193 7.98 -18.19 -0.99
CA LEU A 193 6.80 -17.93 -1.85
C LEU A 193 6.53 -19.14 -2.73
N ILE A 194 5.27 -19.58 -2.75
CA ILE A 194 4.75 -20.52 -3.74
C ILE A 194 3.90 -19.75 -4.75
N PRO A 195 4.48 -19.30 -5.88
CA PRO A 195 3.73 -18.58 -6.89
C PRO A 195 2.77 -19.52 -7.62
N GLN A 196 1.59 -19.00 -7.94
CA GLN A 196 0.56 -19.68 -8.72
C GLN A 196 0.17 -18.76 -9.90
N PRO A 197 0.87 -18.82 -11.04
CA PRO A 197 0.55 -17.99 -12.20
C PRO A 197 -0.88 -18.24 -12.66
N LYS A 198 -1.68 -17.17 -12.82
CA LYS A 198 -3.09 -17.26 -13.23
C LYS A 198 -3.29 -17.96 -14.58
N THR A 199 -2.29 -17.94 -15.45
CA THR A 199 -2.31 -18.60 -16.75
C THR A 199 -2.28 -20.13 -16.66
N THR A 200 -1.57 -20.67 -15.67
CA THR A 200 -1.41 -22.13 -15.49
C THR A 200 -2.26 -22.69 -14.37
N GLY A 201 -2.61 -21.89 -13.36
CA GLY A 201 -3.32 -22.35 -12.16
C GLY A 201 -2.50 -23.28 -11.24
N GLU A 202 -1.35 -23.78 -11.68
CA GLU A 202 -0.51 -24.70 -10.91
C GLU A 202 0.37 -23.98 -9.88
N GLN A 203 0.42 -24.52 -8.65
CA GLN A 203 1.31 -24.05 -7.57
C GLN A 203 2.76 -24.48 -7.85
N LYS A 204 3.66 -23.51 -8.04
CA LYS A 204 5.06 -23.77 -8.42
C LYS A 204 6.00 -23.76 -7.22
N THR A 205 6.64 -24.90 -6.96
CA THR A 205 7.57 -25.10 -5.82
C THR A 205 9.02 -24.74 -6.11
N LYS A 206 9.39 -24.52 -7.38
CA LYS A 206 10.78 -24.35 -7.81
C LYS A 206 11.52 -23.20 -7.10
N PRO A 207 10.91 -22.02 -6.91
CA PRO A 207 11.54 -20.93 -6.18
C PRO A 207 11.93 -21.31 -4.73
N THR A 208 11.04 -22.01 -4.02
CA THR A 208 11.31 -22.51 -2.67
C THR A 208 12.45 -23.52 -2.65
N GLN A 209 12.53 -24.43 -3.63
CA GLN A 209 13.62 -25.40 -3.74
C GLN A 209 14.98 -24.71 -3.87
N ASN A 210 15.06 -23.70 -4.73
CA ASN A 210 16.30 -22.94 -4.94
C ASN A 210 16.68 -22.13 -3.71
N SER A 211 15.72 -21.48 -3.06
CA SER A 211 15.95 -20.67 -1.87
C SER A 211 16.44 -21.51 -0.69
N VAL A 212 15.87 -22.70 -0.47
CA VAL A 212 16.35 -23.63 0.56
C VAL A 212 17.72 -24.22 0.21
N ARG A 213 18.02 -24.44 -1.08
CA ARG A 213 19.36 -24.87 -1.50
C ARG A 213 20.40 -23.80 -1.17
N GLU A 214 20.10 -22.54 -1.43
CA GLU A 214 20.98 -21.41 -1.10
C GLU A 214 21.21 -21.29 0.40
N LEU A 215 20.14 -21.31 1.20
CA LEU A 215 20.22 -21.25 2.65
C LEU A 215 21.11 -22.37 3.24
N ARG A 216 20.94 -23.60 2.72
CA ARG A 216 21.79 -24.74 3.11
C ARG A 216 23.23 -24.61 2.64
N GLY A 217 23.45 -24.06 1.44
CA GLY A 217 24.79 -23.75 0.94
C GLY A 217 25.55 -22.77 1.84
N LEU A 218 24.82 -21.85 2.48
CA LEU A 218 25.34 -20.91 3.47
C LEU A 218 25.44 -21.51 4.89
N GLY A 219 25.08 -22.78 5.08
CA GLY A 219 25.28 -23.53 6.33
C GLY A 219 24.12 -23.46 7.34
N LEU A 220 22.96 -22.94 6.96
CA LEU A 220 21.74 -22.99 7.77
C LEU A 220 20.74 -24.00 7.17
N SER A 221 20.16 -24.85 8.01
CA SER A 221 19.10 -25.77 7.59
C SER A 221 17.75 -25.30 8.16
N PRO A 222 16.68 -25.25 7.36
CA PRO A 222 15.36 -24.91 7.89
C PRO A 222 14.78 -26.06 8.71
N ASP A 223 14.30 -25.74 9.92
CA ASP A 223 13.52 -26.65 10.75
C ASP A 223 12.03 -26.62 10.36
N LEU A 224 11.52 -25.44 9.99
CA LEU A 224 10.19 -25.25 9.42
C LEU A 224 10.28 -24.48 8.10
N ILE A 225 9.44 -24.86 7.14
CA ILE A 225 9.28 -24.14 5.88
C ILE A 225 7.87 -23.57 5.83
N VAL A 226 7.79 -22.25 5.88
CA VAL A 226 6.51 -21.54 5.81
C VAL A 226 6.31 -21.06 4.38
N CYS A 227 5.33 -21.65 3.72
CA CYS A 227 5.00 -21.38 2.33
C CYS A 227 3.86 -20.37 2.25
N ARG A 228 4.20 -19.13 1.86
CA ARG A 228 3.21 -18.11 1.51
C ARG A 228 2.63 -18.40 0.13
N CYS A 229 1.31 -18.46 0.03
CA CYS A 229 0.58 -18.81 -1.18
C CYS A 229 -0.73 -18.03 -1.28
N THR A 230 -1.35 -17.98 -2.45
CA THR A 230 -2.68 -17.35 -2.62
C THR A 230 -3.80 -18.31 -2.23
N THR A 231 -3.68 -19.59 -2.59
CA THR A 231 -4.61 -20.65 -2.26
C THR A 231 -3.97 -21.68 -1.32
N PRO A 232 -4.75 -22.42 -0.50
CA PRO A 232 -4.20 -23.48 0.33
C PRO A 232 -3.37 -24.50 -0.48
N LEU A 233 -2.26 -24.95 0.08
CA LEU A 233 -1.38 -25.91 -0.59
C LEU A 233 -2.02 -27.28 -0.75
N GLU A 234 -1.92 -27.84 -1.95
CA GLU A 234 -2.27 -29.24 -2.20
C GLU A 234 -1.31 -30.19 -1.47
N THR A 235 -1.80 -31.37 -1.08
CA THR A 235 -0.99 -32.39 -0.41
C THR A 235 0.21 -32.82 -1.26
N SER A 236 0.02 -32.97 -2.57
CA SER A 236 1.07 -33.30 -3.55
C SER A 236 2.19 -32.24 -3.56
N VAL A 237 1.84 -30.97 -3.41
CA VAL A 237 2.76 -29.83 -3.36
C VAL A 237 3.54 -29.84 -2.05
N LYS A 238 2.87 -30.12 -0.92
CA LYS A 238 3.54 -30.28 0.38
C LYS A 238 4.54 -31.43 0.38
N GLU A 239 4.17 -32.60 -0.12
CA GLU A 239 5.06 -33.76 -0.27
C GLU A 239 6.26 -33.46 -1.16
N LYS A 240 6.04 -32.74 -2.26
CA LYS A 240 7.12 -32.28 -3.15
C LYS A 240 8.08 -31.36 -2.41
N ILE A 241 7.60 -30.38 -1.67
CA ILE A 241 8.46 -29.47 -0.89
C ILE A 241 9.24 -30.25 0.16
N SER A 242 8.57 -31.13 0.91
CA SER A 242 9.19 -32.04 1.88
C SER A 242 10.37 -32.81 1.27
N MET A 243 10.12 -33.50 0.16
CA MET A 243 11.13 -34.31 -0.53
C MET A 243 12.31 -33.48 -1.06
N PHE A 244 12.08 -32.32 -1.66
CA PHE A 244 13.15 -31.51 -2.25
C PHE A 244 13.92 -30.65 -1.24
N CYS A 245 13.28 -30.28 -0.13
CA CYS A 245 13.87 -29.45 0.91
C CYS A 245 14.44 -30.26 2.08
N HIS A 246 14.23 -31.58 2.10
CA HIS A 246 14.69 -32.52 3.14
C HIS A 246 14.11 -32.20 4.53
N VAL A 247 12.80 -31.98 4.59
CA VAL A 247 12.03 -31.82 5.84
C VAL A 247 10.80 -32.73 5.80
N GLU A 248 10.26 -33.11 6.96
CA GLU A 248 9.03 -33.89 7.04
C GLU A 248 7.82 -33.10 6.50
N PRO A 249 6.78 -33.76 5.97
CA PRO A 249 5.57 -33.09 5.48
C PRO A 249 4.88 -32.22 6.53
N THR A 250 4.97 -32.58 7.81
CA THR A 250 4.41 -31.81 8.94
C THR A 250 5.15 -30.50 9.19
N GLN A 251 6.39 -30.36 8.70
CA GLN A 251 7.20 -29.16 8.83
C GLN A 251 6.94 -28.15 7.68
N VAL A 252 6.12 -28.51 6.69
CA VAL A 252 5.71 -27.65 5.58
C VAL A 252 4.39 -26.96 5.93
N ILE A 253 4.49 -25.72 6.37
CA ILE A 253 3.37 -24.92 6.86
C ILE A 253 2.83 -24.05 5.73
N CYS A 254 1.54 -24.18 5.44
CA CYS A 254 0.85 -23.43 4.39
C CYS A 254 0.22 -22.17 4.97
N VAL A 255 0.67 -20.98 4.55
CA VAL A 255 0.03 -19.71 4.91
C VAL A 255 -0.55 -19.09 3.63
N HIS A 256 -1.85 -19.25 3.44
CA HIS A 256 -2.54 -18.69 2.27
C HIS A 256 -2.97 -17.23 2.51
N ASP A 257 -3.45 -16.55 1.48
CA ASP A 257 -4.01 -15.21 1.62
C ASP A 257 -5.30 -15.25 2.46
N VAL A 258 -5.29 -14.52 3.56
CA VAL A 258 -6.37 -14.51 4.56
C VAL A 258 -7.08 -13.17 4.59
N SER A 259 -8.38 -13.24 4.86
CA SER A 259 -9.12 -12.37 5.79
C SER A 259 -8.47 -11.05 6.22
N SER A 260 -7.63 -11.28 7.23
CA SER A 260 -7.06 -10.33 8.14
C SER A 260 -5.80 -10.97 8.68
N ILE A 261 -4.80 -10.14 8.97
CA ILE A 261 -3.51 -10.57 9.53
C ILE A 261 -3.69 -11.31 10.87
N TYR A 262 -4.77 -11.05 11.61
CA TYR A 262 -5.06 -11.66 12.91
C TYR A 262 -5.45 -13.15 12.81
N ARG A 263 -5.72 -13.67 11.61
CA ARG A 263 -5.97 -15.11 11.38
C ARG A 263 -4.68 -15.92 11.24
N VAL A 264 -3.54 -15.26 10.97
CA VAL A 264 -2.27 -15.96 10.75
C VAL A 264 -1.82 -16.74 11.99
N PRO A 265 -1.85 -16.20 13.23
CA PRO A 265 -1.52 -16.97 14.43
C PRO A 265 -2.39 -18.24 14.58
N LEU A 266 -3.70 -18.13 14.35
CA LEU A 266 -4.64 -19.25 14.44
C LEU A 266 -4.32 -20.35 13.41
N LEU A 267 -4.01 -19.95 12.18
CA LEU A 267 -3.65 -20.86 11.10
C LEU A 267 -2.32 -21.59 11.34
N LEU A 268 -1.35 -20.95 12.01
CA LEU A 268 -0.11 -21.60 12.42
C LEU A 268 -0.34 -22.59 13.57
N GLU A 269 -1.23 -22.25 14.49
CA GLU A 269 -1.62 -23.14 15.59
C GLU A 269 -2.35 -24.39 15.09
N ASP A 270 -3.31 -24.25 14.18
CA ASP A 270 -4.05 -25.37 13.57
C ASP A 270 -3.12 -26.33 12.81
N GLN A 271 -1.99 -25.84 12.30
CA GLN A 271 -0.96 -26.65 11.62
C GLN A 271 0.09 -27.24 12.56
N GLY A 272 -0.08 -27.10 13.89
CA GLY A 272 0.73 -27.80 14.89
C GLY A 272 2.12 -27.21 15.12
N VAL A 273 2.37 -25.95 14.72
CA VAL A 273 3.67 -25.27 14.89
C VAL A 273 4.13 -25.26 16.35
N VAL A 274 3.19 -25.09 17.29
CA VAL A 274 3.50 -25.08 18.74
C VAL A 274 4.05 -26.42 19.22
N ASN A 275 3.42 -27.52 18.80
CA ASN A 275 3.84 -28.86 19.18
C ASN A 275 5.24 -29.16 18.64
N TYR A 276 5.51 -28.74 17.40
CA TYR A 276 6.83 -28.85 16.80
C TYR A 276 7.87 -28.05 17.59
N LEU A 277 7.63 -26.76 17.86
CA LEU A 277 8.58 -25.91 18.60
C LEU A 277 8.82 -26.42 20.02
N ARG A 278 7.78 -26.92 20.70
CA ARG A 278 7.90 -27.54 22.02
C ARG A 278 8.90 -28.69 22.01
N GLN A 279 8.80 -29.60 21.04
CA GLN A 279 9.70 -30.75 20.91
C GLN A 279 11.09 -30.33 20.44
N ARG A 280 11.17 -29.45 19.44
CA ARG A 280 12.42 -29.03 18.80
C ARG A 280 13.32 -28.20 19.72
N LEU A 281 12.73 -27.39 20.60
CA LEU A 281 13.42 -26.48 21.51
C LEU A 281 13.32 -26.90 22.98
N ASN A 282 12.67 -28.01 23.31
CA ASN A 282 12.41 -28.44 24.69
C ASN A 282 11.77 -27.33 25.54
N LEU A 283 10.72 -26.69 25.03
CA LEU A 283 10.05 -25.57 25.72
C LEU A 283 9.12 -26.08 26.83
N PRO A 284 9.08 -25.41 28.00
CA PRO A 284 8.18 -25.74 29.11
C PRO A 284 6.76 -25.21 28.84
N VAL A 285 6.12 -25.71 27.77
CA VAL A 285 4.78 -25.28 27.37
C VAL A 285 3.72 -26.13 28.09
N GLU A 286 2.88 -25.48 28.89
CA GLU A 286 1.69 -26.11 29.47
C GLU A 286 0.50 -26.02 28.50
N MET A 287 -0.17 -27.15 28.25
CA MET A 287 -1.35 -27.24 27.38
C MET A 287 -2.63 -26.86 28.15
N ARG A 288 -2.66 -25.68 28.79
CA ARG A 288 -3.89 -25.14 29.41
C ARG A 288 -4.74 -24.39 28.38
N GLN A 289 -5.98 -24.07 28.74
CA GLN A 289 -6.82 -23.17 27.95
C GLN A 289 -6.11 -21.82 27.75
N ARG A 290 -5.82 -21.48 26.49
CA ARG A 290 -5.13 -20.25 26.12
C ARG A 290 -6.14 -19.12 26.00
N GLN A 291 -6.41 -18.44 27.12
CA GLN A 291 -7.35 -17.32 27.18
C GLN A 291 -7.02 -16.22 26.16
N MET A 292 -5.72 -15.90 26.01
CA MET A 292 -5.23 -14.94 25.01
C MET A 292 -5.67 -15.36 23.60
N LEU A 293 -5.36 -16.59 23.18
CA LEU A 293 -5.71 -17.08 21.85
C LEU A 293 -7.22 -17.09 21.59
N THR A 294 -8.03 -17.35 22.63
CA THR A 294 -9.50 -17.28 22.53
C THR A 294 -9.95 -15.87 22.16
N LYS A 295 -9.39 -14.83 22.80
CA LYS A 295 -9.64 -13.43 22.45
C LYS A 295 -9.16 -13.08 21.04
N TRP A 296 -8.01 -13.62 20.62
CA TRP A 296 -7.50 -13.47 19.25
C TRP A 296 -8.47 -14.06 18.22
N LYS A 297 -9.03 -15.24 18.50
CA LYS A 297 -10.05 -15.86 17.65
C LYS A 297 -11.32 -15.02 17.57
N GLU A 298 -11.82 -14.53 18.71
CA GLU A 298 -13.00 -13.65 18.73
C GLU A 298 -12.76 -12.34 17.97
N MET A 299 -11.57 -11.77 18.06
CA MET A 299 -11.17 -10.58 17.28
C MET A 299 -11.13 -10.88 15.78
N ALA A 300 -10.50 -11.99 15.38
CA ALA A 300 -10.42 -12.41 13.98
C ALA A 300 -11.82 -12.65 13.39
N ASP A 301 -12.69 -13.37 14.12
CA ASP A 301 -14.06 -13.64 13.71
C ASP A 301 -14.89 -12.34 13.60
N ARG A 302 -14.67 -11.38 14.50
CA ARG A 302 -15.32 -10.05 14.43
C ARG A 302 -14.91 -9.29 13.17
N SER A 303 -13.64 -9.35 12.78
CA SER A 303 -13.13 -8.61 11.61
C SER A 303 -13.82 -9.04 10.29
N ASP A 304 -14.41 -10.22 10.27
CA ASP A 304 -15.08 -10.79 9.10
C ASP A 304 -16.56 -10.46 9.03
N ARG A 305 -17.16 -10.10 10.17
CA ARG A 305 -18.60 -9.89 10.35
C ARG A 305 -18.97 -8.42 10.48
N LEU A 306 -18.08 -7.51 10.08
CA LEU A 306 -18.30 -6.08 10.14
C LEU A 306 -19.34 -5.67 9.08
N LEU A 307 -20.51 -5.22 9.54
CA LEU A 307 -21.63 -4.79 8.68
C LEU A 307 -21.81 -3.27 8.64
N GLU A 308 -21.64 -2.60 9.79
CA GLU A 308 -21.74 -1.14 9.88
C GLU A 308 -20.46 -0.50 9.31
N HIS A 309 -20.60 0.62 8.61
CA HIS A 309 -19.48 1.35 8.01
C HIS A 309 -19.23 2.66 8.77
N VAL A 310 -17.98 3.05 8.91
CA VAL A 310 -17.58 4.37 9.41
C VAL A 310 -16.50 4.95 8.51
N SER A 311 -16.70 6.18 8.05
CA SER A 311 -15.81 6.84 7.09
C SER A 311 -15.00 7.96 7.74
N ILE A 312 -13.68 7.91 7.58
CA ILE A 312 -12.76 8.93 8.11
C ILE A 312 -11.97 9.53 6.96
N ALA A 313 -12.00 10.86 6.85
CA ALA A 313 -11.15 11.60 5.93
C ALA A 313 -9.75 11.78 6.54
N LEU A 314 -8.74 11.16 5.92
CA LEU A 314 -7.34 11.35 6.28
C LEU A 314 -6.74 12.41 5.36
N VAL A 315 -6.47 13.59 5.92
CA VAL A 315 -5.98 14.77 5.18
C VAL A 315 -4.46 14.83 5.27
N GLY A 316 -3.80 14.25 4.27
CA GLY A 316 -2.35 14.03 4.25
C GLY A 316 -1.66 14.67 3.04
N LYS A 317 -0.32 14.60 3.01
CA LYS A 317 0.50 15.09 1.89
C LYS A 317 0.85 13.99 0.87
N TYR A 318 0.61 12.73 1.25
CA TYR A 318 1.08 11.53 0.53
C TYR A 318 -0.07 10.52 0.37
N THR A 319 -1.14 10.92 -0.29
CA THR A 319 -2.36 10.09 -0.43
C THR A 319 -2.22 8.92 -1.40
N LYS A 320 -1.21 8.96 -2.28
CA LYS A 320 -0.96 7.92 -3.29
C LYS A 320 -0.13 6.75 -2.77
N LEU A 321 0.55 6.91 -1.63
CA LEU A 321 1.39 5.89 -0.99
C LEU A 321 0.65 5.40 0.26
N SER A 322 0.10 4.19 0.22
CA SER A 322 -0.59 3.58 1.36
C SER A 322 0.31 3.46 2.59
N ASP A 323 1.61 3.30 2.35
CA ASP A 323 2.55 2.87 3.38
C ASP A 323 2.91 4.01 4.34
N SER A 324 2.77 5.26 3.90
CA SER A 324 3.15 6.47 4.64
C SER A 324 2.31 6.75 5.87
N TYR A 325 1.12 6.13 5.97
CA TYR A 325 0.18 6.29 7.09
C TYR A 325 -0.19 4.94 7.71
N THR A 326 0.68 3.93 7.58
CA THR A 326 0.35 2.55 7.98
C THR A 326 -0.02 2.43 9.46
N SER A 327 0.72 3.06 10.38
CA SER A 327 0.47 2.98 11.82
C SER A 327 -0.80 3.72 12.18
N VAL A 328 -1.03 4.88 11.56
CA VAL A 328 -2.29 5.64 11.67
C VAL A 328 -3.48 4.78 11.23
N ILE A 329 -3.40 4.14 10.05
CA ILE A 329 -4.45 3.27 9.52
C ILE A 329 -4.66 2.06 10.43
N LYS A 330 -3.59 1.42 10.92
CA LYS A 330 -3.68 0.30 11.88
C LYS A 330 -4.36 0.73 13.17
N ALA A 331 -4.04 1.92 13.70
CA ALA A 331 -4.67 2.44 14.91
C ALA A 331 -6.18 2.73 14.73
N LEU A 332 -6.57 3.25 13.56
CA LEU A 332 -7.97 3.39 13.17
C LEU A 332 -8.65 2.02 13.02
N GLN A 333 -7.99 1.03 12.43
CA GLN A 333 -8.52 -0.32 12.26
C GLN A 333 -8.76 -1.01 13.61
N HIS A 334 -7.83 -0.90 14.58
CA HIS A 334 -8.02 -1.41 15.93
C HIS A 334 -9.26 -0.80 16.60
N SER A 335 -9.40 0.51 16.47
CA SER A 335 -10.53 1.27 17.03
C SER A 335 -11.85 0.89 16.36
N ALA A 336 -11.86 0.73 15.02
CA ALA A 336 -13.03 0.35 14.25
C ALA A 336 -13.49 -1.07 14.59
N LEU A 337 -12.53 -1.99 14.78
CA LEU A 337 -12.80 -3.35 15.21
C LEU A 337 -13.41 -3.40 16.62
N ALA A 338 -12.95 -2.55 17.53
CA ALA A 338 -13.50 -2.46 18.89
C ALA A 338 -14.96 -1.97 18.91
N ILE A 339 -15.35 -1.09 17.99
CA ILE A 339 -16.75 -0.65 17.82
C ILE A 339 -17.58 -1.53 16.85
N ASN A 340 -17.01 -2.60 16.30
CA ASN A 340 -17.61 -3.48 15.29
C ASN A 340 -18.03 -2.78 13.97
N HIS A 341 -17.23 -1.83 13.48
CA HIS A 341 -17.44 -1.19 12.18
C HIS A 341 -16.33 -1.52 11.19
N LYS A 342 -16.69 -1.54 9.91
CA LYS A 342 -15.76 -1.53 8.79
C LYS A 342 -15.29 -0.11 8.54
N LEU A 343 -13.98 0.09 8.69
CA LEU A 343 -13.33 1.38 8.43
C LEU A 343 -13.24 1.64 6.93
N GLU A 344 -13.71 2.82 6.50
CA GLU A 344 -13.46 3.38 5.18
C GLU A 344 -12.56 4.62 5.32
N VAL A 345 -11.31 4.51 4.88
CA VAL A 345 -10.38 5.65 4.90
C VAL A 345 -10.47 6.39 3.57
N LYS A 346 -10.93 7.64 3.62
CA LYS A 346 -10.97 8.55 2.47
C LYS A 346 -9.72 9.39 2.47
N TYR A 347 -8.77 9.07 1.57
CA TYR A 347 -7.55 9.84 1.43
C TYR A 347 -7.81 11.17 0.72
N VAL A 348 -7.43 12.27 1.36
CA VAL A 348 -7.57 13.63 0.82
C VAL A 348 -6.19 14.27 0.78
N ASP A 349 -5.72 14.65 -0.41
CA ASP A 349 -4.46 15.36 -0.53
C ASP A 349 -4.67 16.79 -0.05
N SER A 350 -3.91 17.19 0.94
CA SER A 350 -3.94 18.55 1.46
C SER A 350 -3.72 19.61 0.39
N ALA A 351 -2.86 19.36 -0.62
CA ALA A 351 -2.64 20.33 -1.70
C ALA A 351 -3.89 20.48 -2.60
N ASP A 352 -4.70 19.43 -2.73
CA ASP A 352 -5.91 19.48 -3.55
C ASP A 352 -7.01 20.36 -2.91
N LEU A 353 -6.91 20.67 -1.62
CA LEU A 353 -7.86 21.56 -0.93
C LEU A 353 -7.53 23.05 -1.08
N GLU A 354 -6.38 23.39 -1.65
CA GLU A 354 -5.90 24.77 -1.75
C GLU A 354 -6.55 25.55 -2.90
N VAL A 355 -6.64 26.87 -2.75
CA VAL A 355 -7.20 27.78 -3.76
C VAL A 355 -6.43 27.71 -5.08
N LYS A 356 -5.11 27.45 -5.02
CA LYS A 356 -4.28 27.26 -6.21
C LYS A 356 -4.81 26.10 -7.06
N THR A 357 -5.12 24.96 -6.45
CA THR A 357 -5.65 23.79 -7.15
C THR A 357 -7.06 24.04 -7.68
N MET A 358 -7.87 24.86 -7.00
CA MET A 358 -9.18 25.29 -7.53
C MET A 358 -9.03 26.04 -8.87
N GLN A 359 -7.97 26.84 -9.03
CA GLN A 359 -7.70 27.62 -10.24
C GLN A 359 -7.05 26.77 -11.36
N GLU A 360 -6.08 25.94 -11.00
CA GLU A 360 -5.29 25.14 -11.95
C GLU A 360 -6.01 23.84 -12.36
N GLU A 361 -6.61 23.15 -11.39
CA GLU A 361 -7.19 21.80 -11.56
C GLU A 361 -8.50 21.63 -10.77
N PRO A 362 -9.60 22.29 -11.17
CA PRO A 362 -10.84 22.36 -10.40
C PRO A 362 -11.47 20.98 -10.14
N VAL A 363 -11.27 20.00 -11.02
CA VAL A 363 -11.83 18.65 -10.84
C VAL A 363 -11.27 17.98 -9.58
N LYS A 364 -9.94 18.02 -9.38
CA LYS A 364 -9.28 17.45 -8.19
C LYS A 364 -9.72 18.15 -6.91
N TYR A 365 -9.84 19.48 -6.98
CA TYR A 365 -10.30 20.28 -5.86
C TYR A 365 -11.70 19.86 -5.38
N HIS A 366 -12.67 19.80 -6.29
CA HIS A 366 -14.04 19.43 -5.93
C HIS A 366 -14.14 17.97 -5.47
N GLU A 367 -13.36 17.05 -6.05
CA GLU A 367 -13.31 15.65 -5.61
C GLU A 367 -12.74 15.52 -4.18
N ALA A 368 -11.68 16.26 -3.86
CA ALA A 368 -11.08 16.29 -2.53
C ALA A 368 -12.06 16.82 -1.47
N TRP A 369 -12.74 17.93 -1.77
CA TRP A 369 -13.78 18.49 -0.89
C TRP A 369 -14.99 17.56 -0.75
N GLN A 370 -15.40 16.88 -1.82
CA GLN A 370 -16.49 15.90 -1.75
C GLN A 370 -16.14 14.74 -0.81
N LYS A 371 -14.90 14.23 -0.87
CA LYS A 371 -14.41 13.19 0.04
C LYS A 371 -14.39 13.65 1.49
N LEU A 372 -13.93 14.88 1.74
CA LEU A 372 -13.90 15.49 3.08
C LEU A 372 -15.32 15.68 3.64
N CYS A 373 -16.22 16.26 2.84
CA CYS A 373 -17.60 16.56 3.26
C CYS A 373 -18.43 15.30 3.53
N SER A 374 -18.18 14.23 2.78
CA SER A 374 -18.88 12.95 2.94
C SER A 374 -18.33 12.08 4.07
N ALA A 375 -17.29 12.51 4.79
CA ALA A 375 -16.72 11.75 5.90
C ALA A 375 -17.47 12.00 7.22
N ASP A 376 -17.44 11.00 8.09
CA ASP A 376 -18.03 11.03 9.44
C ASP A 376 -17.07 11.67 10.45
N GLY A 377 -15.77 11.63 10.18
CA GLY A 377 -14.74 12.32 10.96
C GLY A 377 -13.52 12.71 10.13
N VAL A 378 -12.72 13.63 10.65
CA VAL A 378 -11.53 14.19 10.00
C VAL A 378 -10.29 13.90 10.85
N LEU A 379 -9.25 13.41 10.20
CA LEU A 379 -7.96 13.15 10.82
C LEU A 379 -6.86 13.89 10.05
N VAL A 380 -6.11 14.73 10.76
CA VAL A 380 -4.92 15.39 10.22
C VAL A 380 -3.69 14.81 10.93
N PRO A 381 -2.93 13.92 10.27
CA PRO A 381 -1.73 13.33 10.84
C PRO A 381 -0.56 14.33 10.84
N GLY A 382 0.53 13.89 11.46
CA GLY A 382 1.82 14.58 11.44
C GLY A 382 2.34 14.83 10.02
N GLY A 383 3.36 15.67 9.91
CA GLY A 383 4.04 15.95 8.66
C GLY A 383 5.07 17.06 8.81
N PHE A 384 5.91 17.24 7.78
CA PHE A 384 7.02 18.18 7.81
C PHE A 384 6.96 19.15 6.63
N GLY A 385 7.51 20.35 6.83
CA GLY A 385 7.61 21.39 5.81
C GLY A 385 6.29 22.09 5.47
N VAL A 386 6.39 23.12 4.62
CA VAL A 386 5.30 24.08 4.35
C VAL A 386 4.23 23.61 3.35
N ARG A 387 4.55 22.64 2.49
CA ARG A 387 3.65 22.17 1.43
C ARG A 387 2.37 21.56 2.02
N GLY A 388 1.19 21.96 1.55
CA GLY A 388 -0.10 21.39 1.99
C GLY A 388 -0.55 21.85 3.37
N THR A 389 0.17 22.78 4.01
CA THR A 389 -0.18 23.27 5.34
C THR A 389 -1.47 24.10 5.32
N GLU A 390 -1.65 24.96 4.32
CA GLU A 390 -2.86 25.78 4.16
C GLU A 390 -4.09 24.90 3.87
N GLY A 391 -3.97 23.89 3.01
CA GLY A 391 -5.05 22.94 2.76
C GLY A 391 -5.47 22.14 3.99
N LYS A 392 -4.52 21.76 4.86
CA LYS A 392 -4.84 21.16 6.17
C LYS A 392 -5.62 22.11 7.07
N MET A 393 -5.22 23.39 7.17
CA MET A 393 -5.95 24.38 7.96
C MET A 393 -7.37 24.62 7.45
N LEU A 394 -7.59 24.60 6.12
CA LEU A 394 -8.94 24.65 5.55
C LEU A 394 -9.80 23.46 5.98
N ALA A 395 -9.25 22.25 5.99
CA ALA A 395 -9.96 21.06 6.47
C ALA A 395 -10.31 21.14 7.97
N ILE A 396 -9.39 21.65 8.79
CA ILE A 396 -9.62 21.84 10.23
C ILE A 396 -10.71 22.90 10.47
N SER A 397 -10.64 24.02 9.75
CA SER A 397 -11.66 25.08 9.84
C SER A 397 -13.05 24.55 9.47
N TRP A 398 -13.12 23.74 8.41
CA TRP A 398 -14.36 23.09 8.00
C TRP A 398 -14.88 22.13 9.06
N ALA A 399 -14.03 21.27 9.63
CA ALA A 399 -14.42 20.32 10.66
C ALA A 399 -15.01 21.04 11.90
N ARG A 400 -14.33 22.09 12.36
CA ARG A 400 -14.79 22.93 13.48
C ARG A 400 -16.14 23.59 13.20
N LYS A 401 -16.31 24.21 12.02
CA LYS A 401 -17.54 24.94 11.66
C LYS A 401 -18.74 24.01 11.43
N GLN A 402 -18.51 22.80 10.94
CA GLN A 402 -19.56 21.81 10.69
C GLN A 402 -19.82 20.88 11.87
N ASN A 403 -19.17 21.11 13.03
CA ASN A 403 -19.22 20.25 14.20
C ASN A 403 -18.92 18.78 13.88
N LYS A 404 -17.88 18.55 13.06
CA LYS A 404 -17.47 17.21 12.61
C LYS A 404 -16.32 16.69 13.48
N PRO A 405 -16.40 15.46 14.00
CA PRO A 405 -15.35 14.86 14.82
C PRO A 405 -13.95 15.03 14.22
N PHE A 406 -13.02 15.57 14.99
CA PHE A 406 -11.68 15.92 14.53
C PHE A 406 -10.60 15.38 15.48
N LEU A 407 -9.55 14.81 14.89
CA LEU A 407 -8.30 14.49 15.58
C LEU A 407 -7.11 15.10 14.83
N GLY A 408 -6.32 15.92 15.51
CA GLY A 408 -5.03 16.41 15.04
C GLY A 408 -3.88 15.69 15.74
N VAL A 409 -2.91 15.16 14.98
CA VAL A 409 -1.72 14.50 15.54
C VAL A 409 -0.46 15.27 15.15
N CYS A 410 0.39 15.60 16.13
CA CYS A 410 1.63 16.35 15.97
C CYS A 410 1.35 17.66 15.20
N LEU A 411 1.80 17.77 13.95
CA LEU A 411 1.49 18.91 13.08
C LEU A 411 -0.02 19.23 13.02
N GLY A 412 -0.90 18.22 13.07
CA GLY A 412 -2.34 18.45 13.07
C GLY A 412 -2.84 19.29 14.25
N MET A 413 -2.26 19.11 15.44
CA MET A 413 -2.56 19.92 16.62
C MET A 413 -2.07 21.36 16.43
N GLN A 414 -0.83 21.54 15.99
CA GLN A 414 -0.25 22.87 15.75
C GLN A 414 -1.09 23.68 14.75
N LEU A 415 -1.51 23.05 13.65
CA LEU A 415 -2.34 23.70 12.64
C LEU A 415 -3.76 24.00 13.12
N ALA A 416 -4.29 23.23 14.06
CA ALA A 416 -5.57 23.55 14.68
C ALA A 416 -5.49 24.81 15.54
N VAL A 417 -4.40 25.00 16.28
CA VAL A 417 -4.15 26.24 17.03
C VAL A 417 -3.92 27.43 16.08
N CYS A 418 -3.17 27.25 14.99
CA CYS A 418 -3.01 28.27 13.94
C CYS A 418 -4.35 28.67 13.32
N GLU A 419 -5.18 27.70 12.92
CA GLU A 419 -6.50 27.96 12.33
C GLU A 419 -7.39 28.75 13.30
N PHE A 420 -7.39 28.37 14.58
CA PHE A 420 -8.19 29.03 15.59
C PHE A 420 -7.72 30.48 15.84
N ALA A 421 -6.40 30.69 15.93
CA ALA A 421 -5.84 32.03 16.10
C ALA A 421 -6.20 32.96 14.92
N ARG A 422 -6.06 32.47 13.68
CA ARG A 422 -6.38 33.25 12.48
C ARG A 422 -7.87 33.57 12.37
N ASN A 423 -8.74 32.57 12.59
CA ASN A 423 -10.17 32.71 12.31
C ASN A 423 -11.02 33.19 13.50
N VAL A 424 -10.59 32.95 14.73
CA VAL A 424 -11.37 33.30 15.95
C VAL A 424 -10.76 34.48 16.70
N LEU A 425 -9.43 34.54 16.82
CA LEU A 425 -8.74 35.66 17.47
C LEU A 425 -8.40 36.80 16.50
N GLY A 426 -8.43 36.56 15.19
CA GLY A 426 -8.10 37.54 14.16
C GLY A 426 -6.60 37.79 13.99
N TRP A 427 -5.75 36.86 14.43
CA TRP A 427 -4.30 36.97 14.31
C TRP A 427 -3.84 36.35 12.98
N GLU A 428 -3.89 37.13 11.90
CA GLU A 428 -3.59 36.65 10.54
C GLU A 428 -2.16 36.11 10.39
N ASP A 429 -1.19 36.64 11.14
CA ASP A 429 0.21 36.23 11.11
C ASP A 429 0.52 35.02 12.02
N ALA A 430 -0.46 34.50 12.75
CA ALA A 430 -0.28 33.37 13.65
C ALA A 430 0.24 32.14 12.87
N ASN A 431 1.39 31.63 13.33
CA ASN A 431 2.04 30.49 12.71
C ASN A 431 2.93 29.75 13.73
N SER A 432 3.37 28.54 13.39
CA SER A 432 4.40 27.85 14.14
C SER A 432 5.76 28.50 13.86
N THR A 433 6.60 28.60 14.89
CA THR A 433 8.00 29.05 14.76
C THR A 433 8.82 28.13 13.86
N GLU A 434 8.39 26.88 13.65
CA GLU A 434 8.99 25.95 12.70
C GLU A 434 8.82 26.42 11.24
N PHE A 435 7.68 27.04 10.92
CA PHE A 435 7.39 27.50 9.55
C PHE A 435 7.72 28.96 9.32
N ASN A 436 7.52 29.79 10.34
CA ASN A 436 7.85 31.20 10.29
C ASN A 436 8.47 31.64 11.62
N PRO A 437 9.81 31.65 11.72
CA PRO A 437 10.51 32.11 12.92
C PRO A 437 10.24 33.58 13.28
N GLU A 438 9.79 34.39 12.32
CA GLU A 438 9.55 35.84 12.48
C GLU A 438 8.09 36.17 12.85
N THR A 439 7.24 35.17 13.08
CA THR A 439 5.84 35.41 13.49
C THR A 439 5.77 36.17 14.82
N LYS A 440 4.89 37.18 14.89
CA LYS A 440 4.66 37.92 16.15
C LYS A 440 3.72 37.15 17.09
N HIS A 441 3.04 36.13 16.58
CA HIS A 441 2.10 35.28 17.31
C HIS A 441 2.50 33.79 17.16
N PRO A 442 3.58 33.35 17.85
CA PRO A 442 4.01 31.97 17.82
C PRO A 442 2.99 31.07 18.53
N VAL A 443 2.30 30.22 17.79
CA VAL A 443 1.28 29.32 18.36
C VAL A 443 1.93 28.28 19.27
N VAL A 444 1.18 27.81 20.28
CA VAL A 444 1.62 26.85 21.32
C VAL A 444 2.63 27.44 22.33
N ASN A 445 2.93 28.74 22.25
CA ASN A 445 3.63 29.43 23.34
C ASN A 445 2.71 29.53 24.59
N PRO A 446 3.13 29.05 25.78
CA PRO A 446 2.36 29.13 27.02
C PRO A 446 1.87 30.55 27.35
N GLU A 447 2.63 31.59 27.00
CA GLU A 447 2.27 32.98 27.28
C GLU A 447 0.97 33.40 26.58
N LEU A 448 0.67 32.80 25.42
CA LEU A 448 -0.53 33.12 24.63
C LEU A 448 -1.76 32.29 25.03
N LYS A 449 -1.60 31.33 25.94
CA LYS A 449 -2.64 30.36 26.36
C LYS A 449 -3.96 31.03 26.75
N HIS A 450 -3.88 32.10 27.56
CA HIS A 450 -5.06 32.78 28.09
C HIS A 450 -5.99 33.32 27.00
N HIS A 451 -5.46 33.70 25.83
CA HIS A 451 -6.27 34.19 24.71
C HIS A 451 -7.12 33.08 24.08
N PHE A 452 -6.63 31.85 24.06
CA PHE A 452 -7.35 30.68 23.53
C PHE A 452 -8.41 30.17 24.50
N GLU A 453 -8.07 30.05 25.79
CA GLU A 453 -8.99 29.55 26.82
C GLU A 453 -10.20 30.47 27.00
N ALA A 454 -10.01 31.79 26.88
CA ALA A 454 -11.11 32.76 26.91
C ALA A 454 -12.13 32.60 25.77
N LYS A 455 -11.80 31.81 24.73
CA LYS A 455 -12.64 31.51 23.57
C LYS A 455 -13.03 30.03 23.47
N GLY A 456 -12.78 29.24 24.53
CA GLY A 456 -13.20 27.84 24.63
C GLY A 456 -12.21 26.82 24.04
N LEU A 457 -11.04 27.23 23.55
CA LEU A 457 -9.97 26.28 23.17
C LEU A 457 -9.04 26.07 24.37
N HIS A 458 -9.17 24.93 25.03
CA HIS A 458 -8.46 24.60 26.25
C HIS A 458 -7.21 23.75 25.99
N PHE A 459 -6.14 24.04 26.72
CA PHE A 459 -4.95 23.20 26.76
C PHE A 459 -4.99 22.30 28.00
N VAL A 460 -5.46 21.07 27.80
CA VAL A 460 -5.78 20.12 28.89
C VAL A 460 -4.59 19.23 29.28
N GLY A 461 -3.61 19.08 28.40
CA GLY A 461 -2.40 18.30 28.63
C GLY A 461 -1.15 19.18 28.56
N GLN A 462 -0.24 19.00 29.51
CA GLN A 462 1.02 19.74 29.64
C GLN A 462 2.16 18.77 29.98
N ASP A 463 3.39 19.17 29.69
CA ASP A 463 4.58 18.50 30.20
C ASP A 463 4.75 18.70 31.72
N VAL A 464 5.76 18.05 32.30
CA VAL A 464 6.01 18.07 33.76
C VAL A 464 6.32 19.48 34.27
N GLU A 465 6.94 20.30 33.43
CA GLU A 465 7.38 21.67 33.77
C GLU A 465 6.29 22.72 33.50
N GLY A 466 5.23 22.37 32.74
CA GLY A 466 4.17 23.27 32.34
C GLY A 466 4.57 24.23 31.21
N GLU A 467 5.74 24.04 30.62
CA GLU A 467 6.30 24.88 29.55
C GLU A 467 5.79 24.47 28.17
N ARG A 468 5.30 23.23 28.00
CA ARG A 468 4.79 22.74 26.72
C ARG A 468 3.39 22.22 26.87
N MET A 469 2.54 22.69 25.96
CA MET A 469 1.16 22.21 25.86
C MET A 469 1.14 21.03 24.89
N GLU A 470 0.57 19.92 25.34
CA GLU A 470 0.61 18.63 24.63
C GLU A 470 -0.74 18.21 24.07
N VAL A 471 -1.84 18.68 24.67
CA VAL A 471 -3.21 18.30 24.29
C VAL A 471 -4.13 19.52 24.29
N ILE A 472 -4.91 19.67 23.22
CA ILE A 472 -5.99 20.66 23.10
C ILE A 472 -7.36 20.00 22.98
N GLU A 473 -8.35 20.67 23.55
CA GLU A 473 -9.77 20.35 23.41
C GLU A 473 -10.56 21.64 23.15
N LEU A 474 -11.58 21.57 22.28
CA LEU A 474 -12.49 22.69 22.03
C LEU A 474 -13.83 22.47 22.74
N GLU A 475 -14.25 23.46 23.52
CA GLU A 475 -15.55 23.53 24.16
C GLU A 475 -16.69 23.59 23.11
N ASP A 476 -17.88 23.11 23.47
CA ASP A 476 -19.08 23.10 22.62
C ASP A 476 -18.96 22.34 21.27
N HIS A 477 -17.97 21.46 21.13
CA HIS A 477 -17.79 20.61 19.96
C HIS A 477 -17.93 19.12 20.30
N CYS A 478 -18.50 18.30 19.40
CA CYS A 478 -18.80 16.89 19.67
C CYS A 478 -17.55 16.03 19.97
N TYR A 479 -16.46 16.28 19.24
CA TYR A 479 -15.12 15.74 19.48
C TYR A 479 -14.11 16.57 18.68
N PHE A 480 -13.32 17.43 19.33
CA PHE A 480 -12.26 18.19 18.68
C PHE A 480 -11.03 18.11 19.56
N VAL A 481 -10.12 17.20 19.22
CA VAL A 481 -8.94 16.90 20.03
C VAL A 481 -7.70 17.05 19.16
N GLY A 482 -6.67 17.69 19.70
CA GLY A 482 -5.35 17.73 19.10
C GLY A 482 -4.31 17.25 20.10
N VAL A 483 -3.37 16.41 19.66
CA VAL A 483 -2.28 15.88 20.48
C VAL A 483 -0.95 16.11 19.80
N GLN A 484 0.09 16.45 20.56
CA GLN A 484 1.44 16.64 20.03
C GLN A 484 2.21 15.32 19.87
N TYR A 485 2.02 14.38 20.81
CA TYR A 485 2.57 13.02 20.73
C TYR A 485 1.89 12.18 19.64
N HIS A 486 2.46 11.02 19.33
CA HIS A 486 1.96 10.09 18.29
C HIS A 486 1.20 8.90 18.91
N PRO A 487 -0.14 9.00 19.11
CA PRO A 487 -0.94 7.95 19.74
C PRO A 487 -1.04 6.63 18.94
N GLU A 488 -0.65 6.62 17.67
CA GLU A 488 -0.73 5.45 16.79
C GLU A 488 0.24 4.32 17.18
N PHE A 489 1.37 4.66 17.79
CA PHE A 489 2.42 3.69 18.14
C PHE A 489 2.03 2.85 19.37
N THR A 490 1.22 3.41 20.28
CA THR A 490 0.72 2.70 21.47
C THR A 490 -0.55 1.89 21.20
N SER A 491 -1.15 2.01 20.01
CA SER A 491 -2.36 1.28 19.66
C SER A 491 -2.11 -0.22 19.54
N ARG A 492 -2.92 -1.05 20.21
CA ARG A 492 -2.89 -2.52 20.12
C ARG A 492 -4.24 -3.03 19.59
N PRO A 493 -4.30 -4.22 18.96
CA PRO A 493 -5.56 -4.76 18.41
C PRO A 493 -6.66 -4.99 19.46
N ILE A 494 -6.28 -5.33 20.70
CA ILE A 494 -7.20 -5.55 21.82
C ILE A 494 -7.41 -4.27 22.64
N LYS A 495 -6.39 -3.40 22.68
CA LYS A 495 -6.38 -2.14 23.42
C LYS A 495 -6.14 -0.99 22.43
N PRO A 496 -7.19 -0.49 21.75
CA PRO A 496 -7.04 0.59 20.79
C PRO A 496 -6.57 1.87 21.49
N SER A 497 -5.86 2.71 20.75
CA SER A 497 -5.37 3.98 21.28
C SER A 497 -6.53 4.94 21.61
N PRO A 498 -6.58 5.54 22.82
CA PRO A 498 -7.72 6.33 23.26
C PRO A 498 -8.15 7.48 22.33
N PRO A 499 -7.23 8.30 21.76
CA PRO A 499 -7.64 9.39 20.86
C PRO A 499 -8.26 8.88 19.54
N TYR A 500 -7.73 7.78 18.99
CA TYR A 500 -8.31 7.17 17.79
C TYR A 500 -9.66 6.50 18.07
N PHE A 501 -9.78 5.88 19.24
CA PHE A 501 -11.02 5.24 19.68
C PHE A 501 -12.12 6.28 19.95
N GLY A 502 -11.79 7.39 20.61
CA GLY A 502 -12.69 8.53 20.81
C GLY A 502 -13.19 9.13 19.49
N LEU A 503 -12.30 9.33 18.52
CA LEU A 503 -12.65 9.82 17.19
C LEU A 503 -13.70 8.92 16.51
N LEU A 504 -13.49 7.60 16.56
CA LEU A 504 -14.38 6.64 15.91
C LEU A 504 -15.70 6.45 16.65
N LEU A 505 -15.68 6.50 17.98
CA LEU A 505 -16.89 6.56 18.78
C LEU A 505 -17.72 7.81 18.46
N ALA A 506 -17.07 8.97 18.28
CA ALA A 506 -17.73 10.22 17.92
C ALA A 506 -18.30 10.15 16.49
N ALA A 507 -17.51 9.68 15.52
CA ALA A 507 -17.93 9.48 14.14
C ALA A 507 -19.12 8.51 14.01
N ALA A 508 -19.17 7.47 14.84
CA ALA A 508 -20.28 6.52 14.89
C ALA A 508 -21.46 6.97 15.78
N GLY A 509 -21.39 8.14 16.43
CA GLY A 509 -22.41 8.61 17.37
C GLY A 509 -22.54 7.79 18.67
N LYS A 510 -21.54 6.96 19.00
CA LYS A 510 -21.53 6.05 20.16
C LYS A 510 -20.76 6.60 21.37
N LEU A 511 -20.08 7.75 21.25
CA LEU A 511 -19.23 8.33 22.32
C LEU A 511 -19.97 8.56 23.63
N GLN A 512 -21.11 9.24 23.61
CA GLN A 512 -21.88 9.51 24.84
C GLN A 512 -22.34 8.21 25.53
N SER A 513 -22.74 7.21 24.74
CA SER A 513 -23.13 5.90 25.27
C SER A 513 -21.97 5.14 25.91
N TYR A 514 -20.74 5.37 25.45
CA TYR A 514 -19.54 4.78 26.01
C TYR A 514 -19.14 5.44 27.32
N LEU A 515 -19.19 6.78 27.38
CA LEU A 515 -18.94 7.54 28.61
C LEU A 515 -19.94 7.19 29.70
N ALA A 516 -21.24 7.08 29.37
CA ALA A 516 -22.29 6.69 30.30
C ALA A 516 -22.10 5.28 30.90
N LYS A 517 -21.36 4.40 30.23
CA LYS A 517 -21.03 3.04 30.69
C LYS A 517 -19.75 2.99 31.55
N GLY A 518 -19.16 4.14 31.89
CA GLY A 518 -17.93 4.23 32.68
C GLY A 518 -16.68 3.84 31.88
N CYS A 519 -16.65 4.15 30.57
CA CYS A 519 -15.51 3.91 29.69
C CYS A 519 -15.08 2.42 29.60
N ARG A 520 -16.05 1.50 29.63
CA ARG A 520 -15.80 0.05 29.51
C ARG A 520 -16.14 -0.46 28.13
N LEU A 521 -15.20 -1.20 27.54
CA LEU A 521 -15.41 -1.97 26.31
C LEU A 521 -16.24 -3.21 26.64
N SER A 522 -17.58 -3.13 26.64
CA SER A 522 -18.48 -4.28 26.88
C SER A 522 -18.30 -4.98 28.26
N PRO A 523 -19.34 -5.61 28.85
CA PRO A 523 -19.21 -6.30 30.14
C PRO A 523 -18.27 -7.53 30.15
N ARG A 524 -17.76 -7.98 28.99
CA ARG A 524 -16.92 -9.18 28.87
C ARG A 524 -15.42 -8.91 28.79
N ASP A 525 -14.99 -7.67 28.58
CA ASP A 525 -13.57 -7.32 28.53
C ASP A 525 -13.08 -6.79 29.88
N THR A 526 -13.21 -7.58 30.95
CA THR A 526 -12.41 -7.35 32.16
C THR A 526 -10.96 -7.74 31.87
N TYR A 527 -10.14 -6.75 31.55
CA TYR A 527 -8.71 -6.82 31.87
C TYR A 527 -8.62 -6.72 33.40
N SER A 528 -8.10 -7.75 34.05
CA SER A 528 -7.67 -7.59 35.44
C SER A 528 -6.44 -6.69 35.41
N ASP A 529 -6.60 -5.42 35.79
CA ASP A 529 -5.52 -4.72 36.48
C ASP A 529 -5.25 -5.55 37.74
N ARG A 530 -4.15 -6.31 37.74
CA ARG A 530 -3.66 -6.93 38.97
C ARG A 530 -2.99 -5.85 39.81
N SER A 531 -3.82 -4.97 40.36
CA SER A 531 -3.48 -4.13 41.49
C SER A 531 -4.72 -3.92 42.36
N GLU A 532 -5.41 -5.00 42.72
CA GLU A 532 -6.31 -4.98 43.86
C GLU A 532 -6.36 -6.38 44.49
N SER A 533 -5.69 -6.51 45.62
CA SER A 533 -5.82 -7.64 46.53
C SER A 533 -7.15 -7.52 47.28
N SER A 534 -8.17 -8.26 46.86
CA SER A 534 -9.15 -8.85 47.78
C SER A 534 -9.86 -10.02 47.10
N SER A 535 -10.10 -11.07 47.88
CA SER A 535 -10.58 -12.39 47.49
C SER A 535 -11.97 -12.41 46.84
N PRO A 536 -12.32 -13.45 46.06
CA PRO A 536 -13.58 -13.54 45.34
C PRO A 536 -14.62 -14.35 46.14
N GLU A 537 -15.73 -13.75 46.57
CA GLU A 537 -16.94 -14.50 46.92
C GLU A 537 -18.20 -13.70 46.56
N VAL A 538 -19.17 -14.43 45.98
CA VAL A 538 -20.61 -14.12 45.82
C VAL A 538 -20.98 -13.11 44.71
N ASP A 539 -21.34 -13.63 43.53
CA ASP A 539 -22.64 -13.35 42.86
C ASP A 539 -22.70 -14.06 41.50
N ILE A 540 -22.95 -15.37 41.54
CA ILE A 540 -23.48 -16.14 40.41
C ILE A 540 -24.78 -16.76 40.88
N LEU A 541 -25.86 -15.98 40.98
CA LEU A 541 -27.20 -16.57 41.09
C LEU A 541 -28.37 -15.61 40.84
N GLU A 542 -28.34 -14.74 39.82
CA GLU A 542 -29.59 -14.01 39.47
C GLU A 542 -29.69 -13.51 38.02
N LEU A 543 -29.46 -14.40 37.03
CA LEU A 543 -29.79 -14.11 35.62
C LEU A 543 -30.40 -15.32 34.88
N LYS A 544 -31.27 -16.05 35.59
CA LYS A 544 -32.22 -17.00 35.01
C LYS A 544 -33.60 -16.70 35.57
N LEU A 545 -34.33 -15.77 34.94
CA LEU A 545 -35.80 -15.69 34.88
C LEU A 545 -36.21 -14.33 34.31
N ALA A 546 -36.43 -14.27 33.00
CA ALA A 546 -37.43 -13.39 32.34
C ALA A 546 -37.33 -13.54 30.81
N SER A 547 -37.43 -14.77 30.32
CA SER A 547 -38.07 -15.03 29.03
C SER A 547 -39.48 -15.51 29.34
N LEU A 548 -40.46 -15.03 28.56
CA LEU A 548 -41.92 -15.19 28.69
C LEU A 548 -42.59 -14.07 29.49
N TYR A 549 -43.07 -13.04 28.79
CA TYR A 549 -44.51 -12.73 28.76
C TYR A 549 -44.79 -11.84 27.54
N ILE A 550 -45.50 -12.43 26.59
CA ILE A 550 -46.18 -11.76 25.48
C ILE A 550 -47.39 -11.03 26.09
N ASN A 551 -47.58 -9.76 25.77
CA ASN A 551 -48.94 -9.24 25.64
C ASN A 551 -49.04 -8.11 24.61
N ARG A 552 -50.01 -8.29 23.71
CA ARG A 552 -50.51 -7.37 22.70
C ARG A 552 -51.33 -6.27 23.38
N GLN A 553 -51.19 -5.03 22.92
CA GLN A 553 -52.23 -3.98 22.89
C GLN A 553 -51.69 -2.84 21.98
N THR A 554 -52.07 -2.79 20.70
CA THR A 554 -53.03 -1.82 20.12
C THR A 554 -52.91 -0.40 20.68
N LEU A 555 -52.36 0.52 19.89
CA LEU A 555 -52.68 1.95 19.92
C LEU A 555 -52.45 2.56 18.53
N GLU A 556 -53.41 3.38 18.14
CA GLU A 556 -53.75 3.82 16.79
C GLU A 556 -52.82 4.93 16.27
N VAL A 557 -52.54 4.93 14.96
CA VAL A 557 -51.79 6.00 14.28
C VAL A 557 -52.78 7.05 13.79
N HIS A 558 -52.79 8.21 14.46
CA HIS A 558 -53.41 9.43 13.95
C HIS A 558 -52.45 10.15 12.99
N THR A 559 -52.86 10.29 11.73
CA THR A 559 -52.29 11.21 10.74
C THR A 559 -52.77 12.64 10.97
N PRO A 560 -51.89 13.66 10.85
CA PRO A 560 -52.32 15.02 10.54
C PRO A 560 -52.05 15.38 9.08
N ALA A 561 -52.93 16.25 8.59
CA ALA A 561 -53.16 16.66 7.21
C ALA A 561 -52.02 17.46 6.56
N GLN A 562 -51.94 17.35 5.23
CA GLN A 562 -51.33 18.34 4.34
C GLN A 562 -52.15 19.65 4.33
N PRO A 563 -51.51 20.76 3.96
CA PRO A 563 -52.14 21.73 3.08
C PRO A 563 -51.43 21.79 1.73
N ASP A 564 -52.25 21.73 0.69
CA ASP A 564 -51.94 22.07 -0.69
C ASP A 564 -51.52 23.54 -0.84
N SER A 565 -50.55 23.81 -1.73
CA SER A 565 -50.77 24.75 -2.83
C SER A 565 -49.59 24.78 -3.83
N CYS A 566 -49.95 24.57 -5.10
CA CYS A 566 -49.45 25.23 -6.30
C CYS A 566 -47.97 25.04 -6.70
N THR A 567 -47.68 24.10 -7.61
CA THR A 567 -47.71 24.25 -9.09
C THR A 567 -46.70 25.26 -9.64
N GLY A 568 -45.62 24.72 -10.19
CA GLY A 568 -44.73 25.42 -11.11
C GLY A 568 -43.51 24.56 -11.41
N TRP A 569 -43.33 24.17 -12.69
CA TRP A 569 -42.16 23.50 -13.26
C TRP A 569 -42.08 21.98 -13.10
N GLN A 570 -43.03 21.26 -13.72
CA GLN A 570 -42.77 19.93 -14.27
C GLN A 570 -42.77 20.03 -15.79
N GLU A 571 -41.59 20.22 -16.38
CA GLU A 571 -41.29 19.70 -17.71
C GLU A 571 -39.78 19.48 -17.87
N GLN A 572 -39.43 18.29 -18.33
CA GLN A 572 -38.13 17.84 -18.86
C GLN A 572 -36.92 17.83 -17.90
N PHE A 573 -36.62 16.68 -17.30
CA PHE A 573 -35.30 16.03 -17.37
C PHE A 573 -35.43 14.60 -16.84
N SER A 574 -35.57 13.63 -17.75
CA SER A 574 -35.33 12.22 -17.45
C SER A 574 -33.82 12.03 -17.19
N ILE A 575 -33.41 12.04 -15.93
CA ILE A 575 -32.03 11.74 -15.54
C ILE A 575 -31.79 10.24 -15.78
N ARG A 576 -31.08 9.93 -16.86
CA ARG A 576 -30.44 8.62 -17.05
C ARG A 576 -29.46 8.40 -15.89
N ALA A 577 -29.48 7.20 -15.31
CA ALA A 577 -28.49 6.77 -14.33
C ALA A 577 -27.05 7.07 -14.84
N PRO A 578 -26.12 7.50 -13.97
CA PRO A 578 -24.75 7.79 -14.39
C PRO A 578 -24.11 6.52 -14.95
N MET A 579 -23.64 6.57 -16.20
CA MET A 579 -22.83 5.51 -16.79
C MET A 579 -21.51 5.42 -16.02
N ASP A 580 -21.19 4.21 -15.56
CA ASP A 580 -19.90 3.87 -14.95
C ASP A 580 -18.76 4.27 -15.90
N LEU A 581 -17.91 5.21 -15.45
CA LEU A 581 -16.82 5.81 -16.23
C LEU A 581 -15.70 4.81 -16.59
N THR A 582 -15.78 3.56 -16.11
CA THR A 582 -14.82 2.48 -16.39
C THR A 582 -15.21 1.57 -17.56
N LEU A 583 -16.42 1.71 -18.11
CA LEU A 583 -16.92 0.88 -19.20
C LEU A 583 -16.33 1.32 -20.56
N TRP A 584 -15.60 0.40 -21.21
CA TRP A 584 -15.08 0.54 -22.58
C TRP A 584 -15.74 -0.51 -23.48
N GLN A 585 -15.92 -0.22 -24.77
CA GLN A 585 -16.54 -1.15 -25.73
C GLN A 585 -15.52 -1.97 -26.49
N TYR A 586 -14.39 -1.36 -26.85
CA TYR A 586 -13.30 -2.02 -27.54
C TYR A 586 -11.97 -1.80 -26.82
N GLN A 587 -11.06 -2.76 -26.90
CA GLN A 587 -9.68 -2.62 -26.43
C GLN A 587 -8.74 -2.83 -27.62
N PHE A 588 -7.82 -1.90 -27.85
CA PHE A 588 -6.80 -2.00 -28.91
C PHE A 588 -5.40 -2.06 -28.33
N ARG A 589 -4.59 -2.99 -28.85
CA ARG A 589 -3.17 -3.12 -28.53
C ARG A 589 -2.32 -2.34 -29.54
N ILE A 590 -1.61 -1.31 -29.06
CA ILE A 590 -0.80 -0.39 -29.86
C ILE A 590 0.67 -0.56 -29.54
N ILE A 591 1.52 -0.55 -30.57
CA ILE A 591 2.97 -0.63 -30.45
C ILE A 591 3.65 0.67 -30.94
N MET A 592 4.74 1.08 -30.29
CA MET A 592 5.55 2.23 -30.69
C MET A 592 6.93 1.77 -31.17
N LEU A 593 7.37 2.26 -32.33
CA LEU A 593 8.55 1.77 -33.04
C LEU A 593 9.35 2.91 -33.65
N GLY A 594 10.66 2.69 -33.81
CA GLY A 594 11.61 3.68 -34.28
C GLY A 594 12.94 3.56 -33.53
N ASP A 595 13.95 4.30 -33.95
CA ASP A 595 15.29 4.20 -33.36
C ASP A 595 15.35 4.64 -31.90
N SER A 596 16.42 4.23 -31.20
CA SER A 596 16.76 4.77 -29.90
C SER A 596 16.92 6.30 -30.00
N THR A 597 16.34 7.07 -29.06
CA THR A 597 16.43 8.55 -28.96
C THR A 597 15.52 9.40 -29.87
N VAL A 598 14.65 8.79 -30.69
CA VAL A 598 13.67 9.54 -31.50
C VAL A 598 12.55 10.20 -30.68
N GLY A 599 12.42 9.82 -29.40
CA GLY A 599 11.43 10.42 -28.49
C GLY A 599 10.13 9.62 -28.31
N LYS A 600 10.14 8.29 -28.54
CA LYS A 600 8.96 7.40 -28.33
C LYS A 600 8.38 7.52 -26.93
N SER A 601 9.19 7.28 -25.90
CA SER A 601 8.77 7.38 -24.49
C SER A 601 8.34 8.80 -24.12
N SER A 602 9.01 9.84 -24.65
CA SER A 602 8.65 11.25 -24.44
C SER A 602 7.29 11.58 -25.04
N LEU A 603 7.00 11.06 -26.24
CA LEU A 603 5.73 11.23 -26.92
C LEU A 603 4.60 10.53 -26.14
N LEU A 604 4.84 9.32 -25.61
CA LEU A 604 3.86 8.57 -24.83
C LEU A 604 3.58 9.22 -23.47
N LYS A 605 4.61 9.67 -22.75
CA LYS A 605 4.47 10.41 -21.49
C LYS A 605 3.75 11.73 -21.69
N ARG A 606 4.07 12.46 -22.77
CA ARG A 606 3.33 13.69 -23.11
C ARG A 606 1.86 13.40 -23.38
N TYR A 607 1.54 12.30 -24.05
CA TYR A 607 0.15 11.93 -24.33
C TYR A 607 -0.64 11.46 -23.10
N THR A 608 0.00 10.71 -22.21
CA THR A 608 -0.68 10.05 -21.08
C THR A 608 -0.68 10.90 -19.79
N GLU A 609 0.37 11.68 -19.57
CA GLU A 609 0.62 12.40 -18.32
C GLU A 609 0.75 13.93 -18.52
N ASP A 610 0.70 14.40 -19.76
CA ASP A 610 1.01 15.80 -20.15
C ASP A 610 2.35 16.32 -19.58
N MET A 611 3.35 15.44 -19.52
CA MET A 611 4.70 15.74 -19.04
C MET A 611 5.76 15.60 -20.13
N PHE A 612 6.81 16.43 -20.08
CA PHE A 612 8.02 16.32 -20.89
C PHE A 612 9.27 16.52 -20.02
N LEU A 613 10.26 15.63 -20.18
CA LEU A 613 11.54 15.69 -19.48
C LEU A 613 12.64 15.94 -20.51
N GLU A 614 13.46 16.99 -20.31
CA GLU A 614 14.55 17.36 -21.22
C GLU A 614 15.70 16.34 -21.24
N SER A 615 15.88 15.56 -20.18
CA SER A 615 16.87 14.48 -20.10
C SER A 615 16.20 13.18 -19.67
N ILE A 616 15.87 12.35 -20.65
CA ILE A 616 15.42 10.97 -20.40
C ILE A 616 16.63 10.06 -20.62
N ASN A 617 17.09 9.41 -19.56
CA ASN A 617 18.01 8.27 -19.66
C ASN A 617 17.35 7.17 -20.50
N GLN A 618 18.13 6.37 -21.22
CA GLN A 618 17.59 5.26 -22.03
C GLN A 618 16.63 4.41 -21.17
N THR A 619 15.38 4.26 -21.61
CA THR A 619 14.37 3.51 -20.86
C THR A 619 14.83 2.04 -20.74
N VAL A 620 14.87 1.51 -19.52
CA VAL A 620 15.33 0.15 -19.21
C VAL A 620 14.10 -0.76 -19.09
N GLY A 621 13.80 -1.53 -20.14
CA GLY A 621 12.70 -2.51 -20.14
C GLY A 621 11.57 -2.19 -21.12
N VAL A 622 10.40 -2.80 -20.91
CA VAL A 622 9.18 -2.51 -21.68
C VAL A 622 8.14 -1.95 -20.73
N ASP A 623 7.72 -0.71 -20.97
CA ASP A 623 6.69 -0.06 -20.17
C ASP A 623 5.31 -0.27 -20.78
N PHE A 624 4.29 -0.38 -19.92
CA PHE A 624 2.91 -0.62 -20.29
C PHE A 624 2.01 0.52 -19.82
N TYR A 625 1.33 1.19 -20.76
CA TYR A 625 0.43 2.31 -20.46
C TYR A 625 -0.98 2.02 -20.97
N VAL A 626 -2.00 2.48 -20.23
CA VAL A 626 -3.40 2.35 -20.61
C VAL A 626 -4.04 3.73 -20.69
N HIS A 627 -4.74 4.00 -21.79
CA HIS A 627 -5.49 5.24 -21.96
C HIS A 627 -6.88 4.96 -22.53
N PHE A 628 -7.86 5.80 -22.18
CA PHE A 628 -9.24 5.67 -22.67
C PHE A 628 -9.55 6.82 -23.62
N LEU A 629 -10.01 6.48 -24.82
CA LEU A 629 -10.30 7.43 -25.87
C LEU A 629 -11.71 7.20 -26.42
N GLU A 630 -12.49 8.27 -26.53
CA GLU A 630 -13.80 8.24 -27.17
C GLU A 630 -13.63 8.57 -28.66
N VAL A 631 -13.92 7.59 -29.52
CA VAL A 631 -13.68 7.70 -30.98
C VAL A 631 -14.87 8.33 -31.69
N GLU A 632 -16.07 7.97 -31.25
CA GLU A 632 -17.37 8.49 -31.68
C GLU A 632 -18.24 8.69 -30.43
N PRO A 633 -19.25 9.58 -30.47
CA PRO A 633 -20.13 9.82 -29.33
C PRO A 633 -20.72 8.51 -28.80
N GLY A 634 -20.37 8.18 -27.56
CA GLY A 634 -20.81 6.95 -26.90
C GLY A 634 -20.00 5.70 -27.24
N VAL A 635 -18.90 5.75 -28.01
CA VAL A 635 -18.00 4.62 -28.29
C VAL A 635 -16.63 4.86 -27.64
N ARG A 636 -16.43 4.27 -26.46
CA ARG A 636 -15.16 4.33 -25.71
C ARG A 636 -14.25 3.16 -26.02
N VAL A 637 -12.99 3.47 -26.30
CA VAL A 637 -11.93 2.52 -26.61
C VAL A 637 -10.83 2.58 -25.56
N LYS A 638 -10.38 1.42 -25.10
CA LYS A 638 -9.24 1.25 -24.21
C LYS A 638 -7.99 0.96 -25.05
N LEU A 639 -7.04 1.89 -25.05
CA LEU A 639 -5.75 1.76 -25.72
C LEU A 639 -4.72 1.17 -24.75
N GLN A 640 -3.98 0.15 -25.20
CA GLN A 640 -2.87 -0.44 -24.48
C GLN A 640 -1.59 -0.19 -25.26
N PHE A 641 -0.71 0.64 -24.72
CA PHE A 641 0.58 0.96 -25.32
C PHE A 641 1.69 0.08 -24.74
N TRP A 642 2.52 -0.46 -25.62
CA TRP A 642 3.73 -1.18 -25.27
C TRP A 642 4.93 -0.35 -25.76
N ASP A 643 5.60 0.33 -24.83
CA ASP A 643 6.81 1.11 -25.12
C ASP A 643 8.03 0.20 -24.96
N THR A 644 8.54 -0.31 -26.07
CA THR A 644 9.74 -1.14 -26.09
C THR A 644 10.96 -0.24 -26.20
N ALA A 645 11.67 -0.05 -25.11
CA ALA A 645 12.79 0.86 -25.07
C ALA A 645 14.13 0.18 -25.33
N GLY A 646 14.85 0.60 -26.39
CA GLY A 646 16.27 0.28 -26.66
C GLY A 646 16.58 -1.20 -26.91
N GLN A 647 15.63 -2.10 -26.64
CA GLN A 647 15.67 -3.55 -26.77
C GLN A 647 15.47 -4.01 -28.22
N GLU A 648 15.18 -3.10 -29.14
CA GLU A 648 14.98 -3.40 -30.55
C GLU A 648 16.28 -3.88 -31.25
N ARG A 649 17.45 -3.64 -30.64
CA ARG A 649 18.73 -4.25 -31.05
C ARG A 649 18.89 -5.71 -30.62
N PHE A 650 18.10 -6.18 -29.64
CA PHE A 650 18.10 -7.56 -29.16
C PHE A 650 16.97 -8.36 -29.82
N ARG A 651 17.20 -8.83 -31.05
CA ARG A 651 16.25 -9.60 -31.90
C ARG A 651 15.53 -10.77 -31.22
N SER A 652 16.02 -11.28 -30.09
CA SER A 652 15.47 -12.42 -29.35
C SER A 652 14.35 -12.06 -28.36
N VAL A 653 14.33 -10.85 -27.78
CA VAL A 653 13.36 -10.44 -26.73
C VAL A 653 12.09 -9.82 -27.33
N THR A 654 12.14 -9.35 -28.57
CA THR A 654 11.07 -8.57 -29.21
C THR A 654 9.87 -9.40 -29.70
N ARG A 655 10.01 -10.72 -29.89
CA ARG A 655 8.96 -11.57 -30.51
C ARG A 655 7.65 -11.65 -29.72
N SER A 656 7.66 -11.48 -28.40
CA SER A 656 6.45 -11.51 -27.57
C SER A 656 5.61 -10.23 -27.63
N TYR A 657 6.24 -9.08 -27.92
CA TYR A 657 5.58 -7.77 -27.88
C TYR A 657 4.87 -7.39 -29.18
N TYR A 658 5.36 -7.89 -30.33
CA TYR A 658 4.71 -7.71 -31.61
C TYR A 658 3.38 -8.50 -31.71
N ARG A 659 3.29 -9.64 -31.02
CA ARG A 659 2.12 -10.52 -31.11
C ARG A 659 0.85 -9.78 -30.67
N ASN A 660 -0.17 -9.88 -31.54
CA ASN A 660 -1.50 -9.34 -31.32
C ASN A 660 -1.58 -7.80 -31.30
N SER A 661 -0.59 -7.07 -31.81
CA SER A 661 -0.73 -5.62 -32.01
C SER A 661 -1.64 -5.33 -33.22
N VAL A 662 -2.52 -4.33 -33.10
CA VAL A 662 -3.49 -3.95 -34.14
C VAL A 662 -3.19 -2.58 -34.76
N GLY A 663 -2.49 -1.73 -34.01
CA GLY A 663 -2.02 -0.43 -34.46
C GLY A 663 -0.56 -0.22 -34.11
N GLY A 664 0.16 0.52 -34.96
CA GLY A 664 1.57 0.87 -34.75
C GLY A 664 1.85 2.35 -35.00
N LEU A 665 2.62 2.98 -34.13
CA LEU A 665 3.22 4.30 -34.37
C LEU A 665 4.67 4.12 -34.78
N LEU A 666 5.00 4.52 -36.01
CA LEU A 666 6.37 4.57 -36.51
C LEU A 666 6.90 5.99 -36.30
N VAL A 667 7.86 6.14 -35.39
CA VAL A 667 8.37 7.44 -34.93
C VAL A 667 9.80 7.61 -35.42
N PHE A 668 10.08 8.72 -36.10
CA PHE A 668 11.45 9.12 -36.44
C PHE A 668 11.72 10.54 -35.94
N ASP A 669 13.00 10.88 -35.81
CA ASP A 669 13.43 12.22 -35.42
C ASP A 669 13.65 13.07 -36.68
N MET A 670 12.97 14.20 -36.78
CA MET A 670 13.06 15.10 -37.93
C MET A 670 14.47 15.72 -38.10
N THR A 671 15.28 15.75 -37.04
CA THR A 671 16.68 16.22 -37.09
C THR A 671 17.68 15.11 -37.45
N SER A 672 17.25 13.84 -37.56
CA SER A 672 18.13 12.70 -37.85
C SER A 672 17.68 11.95 -39.11
N ARG A 673 18.48 12.07 -40.17
CA ARG A 673 18.24 11.37 -41.44
C ARG A 673 18.25 9.85 -41.30
N ASP A 674 19.19 9.33 -40.52
CA ASP A 674 19.34 7.88 -40.30
C ASP A 674 18.06 7.28 -39.70
N SER A 675 17.45 7.97 -38.72
CA SER A 675 16.23 7.51 -38.07
C SER A 675 15.03 7.38 -39.03
N PHE A 676 15.02 8.17 -40.11
CA PHE A 676 13.99 8.12 -41.15
C PHE A 676 14.25 6.99 -42.16
N ASP A 677 15.51 6.77 -42.52
CA ASP A 677 15.87 5.72 -43.49
C ASP A 677 15.59 4.31 -42.91
N HIS A 678 15.75 4.11 -41.59
CA HIS A 678 15.42 2.86 -40.89
C HIS A 678 13.91 2.56 -40.76
N ILE A 679 13.00 3.51 -41.03
CA ILE A 679 11.55 3.29 -40.89
C ILE A 679 11.03 2.14 -41.77
N LYS A 680 11.64 1.94 -42.95
CA LYS A 680 11.29 0.83 -43.85
C LYS A 680 11.58 -0.52 -43.23
N GLU A 681 12.69 -0.63 -42.51
CA GLU A 681 13.11 -1.85 -41.82
C GLU A 681 12.17 -2.13 -40.64
N TRP A 682 11.84 -1.10 -39.85
CA TRP A 682 10.87 -1.20 -38.76
C TRP A 682 9.49 -1.65 -39.25
N HIS A 683 9.01 -1.09 -40.36
CA HIS A 683 7.75 -1.47 -40.96
C HIS A 683 7.75 -2.93 -41.45
N ALA A 684 8.81 -3.34 -42.16
CA ALA A 684 8.94 -4.70 -42.67
C ALA A 684 9.00 -5.73 -41.53
N GLU A 685 9.74 -5.44 -40.45
CA GLU A 685 9.88 -6.34 -39.29
C GLU A 685 8.54 -6.66 -38.63
N VAL A 686 7.68 -5.67 -38.45
CA VAL A 686 6.35 -5.88 -37.83
C VAL A 686 5.44 -6.67 -38.77
N CYS A 687 5.45 -6.32 -40.06
CA CYS A 687 4.60 -6.99 -41.05
C CYS A 687 4.94 -8.49 -41.18
N GLU A 688 6.20 -8.87 -41.00
CA GLU A 688 6.63 -10.27 -40.99
C GLU A 688 6.22 -10.98 -39.68
N ARG A 689 6.29 -10.29 -38.54
CA ARG A 689 6.13 -10.91 -37.21
C ARG A 689 4.70 -10.96 -36.67
N VAL A 690 3.79 -10.14 -37.18
CA VAL A 690 2.38 -10.06 -36.72
C VAL A 690 1.43 -10.96 -37.52
N GLN A 691 1.93 -11.71 -38.50
CA GLN A 691 1.13 -12.66 -39.28
C GLN A 691 0.39 -13.66 -38.38
N PRO A 692 -0.89 -13.97 -38.68
CA PRO A 692 -1.65 -13.64 -39.90
C PRO A 692 -2.39 -12.28 -39.88
N HIS A 693 -2.13 -11.38 -38.94
CA HIS A 693 -2.97 -10.21 -38.69
C HIS A 693 -2.36 -8.94 -39.31
N LYS A 694 -3.22 -8.07 -39.86
CA LYS A 694 -2.80 -6.79 -40.45
C LYS A 694 -2.70 -5.72 -39.36
N VAL A 695 -1.55 -5.03 -39.30
CA VAL A 695 -1.34 -3.88 -38.41
C VAL A 695 -1.54 -2.59 -39.20
N LEU A 696 -2.29 -1.64 -38.65
CA LEU A 696 -2.43 -0.30 -39.25
C LEU A 696 -1.41 0.66 -38.63
N PHE A 697 -0.69 1.40 -39.47
CA PHE A 697 0.36 2.31 -39.03
C PHE A 697 -0.02 3.78 -39.21
N VAL A 698 0.60 4.63 -38.39
CA VAL A 698 0.73 6.09 -38.61
C VAL A 698 2.22 6.44 -38.49
N LEU A 699 2.73 7.22 -39.45
CA LEU A 699 4.09 7.74 -39.44
C LEU A 699 4.13 9.07 -38.70
N VAL A 700 4.99 9.18 -37.70
CA VAL A 700 5.13 10.36 -36.83
C VAL A 700 6.54 10.92 -36.96
N GLY A 701 6.65 12.14 -37.49
CA GLY A 701 7.88 12.93 -37.43
C GLY A 701 7.95 13.68 -36.10
N GLN A 702 8.90 13.34 -35.24
CA GLN A 702 9.03 13.89 -33.89
C GLN A 702 10.08 15.02 -33.85
N LYS A 703 10.01 15.87 -32.81
CA LYS A 703 10.83 17.07 -32.58
C LYS A 703 10.54 18.20 -33.57
N SER A 704 9.28 18.35 -33.98
CA SER A 704 8.86 19.42 -34.89
C SER A 704 9.14 20.83 -34.34
N ASP A 705 9.33 20.99 -33.02
CA ASP A 705 9.76 22.23 -32.38
C ASP A 705 11.15 22.70 -32.85
N ARG A 706 12.02 21.78 -33.28
CA ARG A 706 13.37 22.10 -33.76
C ARG A 706 13.42 22.58 -35.21
N ASP A 707 12.31 22.48 -35.93
CA ASP A 707 12.19 23.02 -37.29
C ASP A 707 12.33 24.55 -37.30
N ALA A 708 11.78 25.21 -36.28
CA ALA A 708 11.92 26.65 -36.08
C ALA A 708 13.38 27.10 -35.84
N HIS A 709 14.26 26.17 -35.47
CA HIS A 709 15.69 26.41 -35.24
C HIS A 709 16.58 26.05 -36.45
N GLY A 710 15.98 25.61 -37.57
CA GLY A 710 16.71 25.26 -38.79
C GLY A 710 17.44 23.91 -38.74
N GLU A 711 17.14 23.06 -37.76
CA GLU A 711 17.80 21.76 -37.55
C GLU A 711 17.17 20.60 -38.35
N ARG A 712 16.27 20.88 -39.30
CA ARG A 712 15.53 19.85 -40.06
C ARG A 712 16.45 19.11 -41.05
N ALA A 713 16.56 17.79 -40.87
CA ALA A 713 17.28 16.91 -41.79
C ALA A 713 16.36 16.23 -42.82
N VAL A 714 15.07 16.04 -42.49
CA VAL A 714 14.10 15.34 -43.36
C VAL A 714 12.98 16.30 -43.80
N ARG A 715 12.84 16.47 -45.12
CA ARG A 715 11.80 17.34 -45.70
C ARG A 715 10.42 16.67 -45.60
N ARG A 716 9.39 17.48 -45.34
CA ARG A 716 7.99 17.02 -45.25
C ARG A 716 7.54 16.24 -46.50
N GLU A 717 7.83 16.74 -47.69
CA GLU A 717 7.50 16.08 -48.97
C GLU A 717 8.09 14.66 -49.07
N GLU A 718 9.28 14.45 -48.50
CA GLU A 718 9.96 13.16 -48.55
C GLU A 718 9.30 12.15 -47.59
N ALA A 719 8.93 12.61 -46.38
CA ALA A 719 8.19 11.80 -45.42
C ALA A 719 6.78 11.46 -45.93
N GLU A 720 6.09 12.41 -46.55
CA GLU A 720 4.79 12.19 -47.20
C GLU A 720 4.89 11.19 -48.35
N LYS A 721 5.96 11.26 -49.17
CA LYS A 721 6.22 10.28 -50.24
C LYS A 721 6.52 8.89 -49.71
N LEU A 722 7.20 8.75 -48.57
CA LEU A 722 7.39 7.45 -47.93
C LEU A 722 6.09 6.90 -47.34
N ALA A 723 5.34 7.73 -46.62
CA ALA A 723 4.06 7.38 -46.02
C ALA A 723 3.04 6.95 -47.08
N GLY A 724 2.97 7.67 -48.20
CA GLY A 724 2.14 7.32 -49.36
C GLY A 724 2.53 6.00 -50.02
N ARG A 725 3.83 5.70 -50.12
CA ARG A 725 4.31 4.39 -50.63
C ARG A 725 3.94 3.22 -49.73
N LEU A 726 3.92 3.43 -48.41
CA LEU A 726 3.61 2.39 -47.42
C LEU A 726 2.12 2.35 -47.02
N GLY A 727 1.28 3.25 -47.55
CA GLY A 727 -0.16 3.27 -47.30
C GLY A 727 -0.55 3.71 -45.88
N MET A 728 0.25 4.57 -45.24
CA MET A 728 0.00 5.11 -43.90
C MET A 728 -0.07 6.66 -43.92
N PRO A 729 -0.85 7.30 -43.04
CA PRO A 729 -0.84 8.75 -42.91
C PRO A 729 0.41 9.24 -42.19
N TYR A 730 0.79 10.49 -42.45
CA TYR A 730 1.94 11.16 -41.86
C TYR A 730 1.51 12.38 -41.03
N ILE A 731 2.11 12.55 -39.85
CA ILE A 731 1.91 13.70 -38.97
C ILE A 731 3.23 14.14 -38.33
N GLU A 732 3.46 15.44 -38.22
CA GLU A 732 4.61 16.03 -37.50
C GLU A 732 4.18 16.45 -36.10
N ALA A 733 4.87 15.98 -35.06
CA ALA A 733 4.55 16.22 -33.66
C ALA A 733 5.78 16.66 -32.85
N SER A 734 5.52 17.35 -31.73
CA SER A 734 6.54 17.71 -30.74
C SER A 734 6.10 17.27 -29.34
N ALA A 735 6.84 16.34 -28.76
CA ALA A 735 6.67 15.96 -27.35
C ALA A 735 7.04 17.13 -26.40
N LYS A 736 7.92 18.05 -26.84
CA LYS A 736 8.32 19.22 -26.07
C LYS A 736 7.20 20.24 -25.97
N SER A 737 6.65 20.67 -27.10
CA SER A 737 5.59 21.70 -27.13
C SER A 737 4.17 21.14 -27.02
N GLY A 738 3.99 19.82 -27.11
CA GLY A 738 2.67 19.17 -27.14
C GLY A 738 1.99 19.22 -28.50
N HIS A 739 2.58 19.90 -29.49
CA HIS A 739 2.01 20.05 -30.83
C HIS A 739 1.78 18.69 -31.52
N ASN A 740 0.55 18.46 -32.02
CA ASN A 740 0.13 17.25 -32.74
C ASN A 740 0.32 15.91 -32.01
N VAL A 741 0.57 15.94 -30.69
CA VAL A 741 0.76 14.71 -29.91
C VAL A 741 -0.56 13.95 -29.82
N ARG A 742 -1.63 14.59 -29.34
CA ARG A 742 -2.94 13.95 -29.18
C ARG A 742 -3.53 13.50 -30.52
N GLU A 743 -3.39 14.33 -31.54
CA GLU A 743 -3.86 14.09 -32.90
C GLU A 743 -3.23 12.82 -33.49
N SER A 744 -1.95 12.54 -33.21
CA SER A 744 -1.26 11.35 -33.72
C SER A 744 -1.87 10.04 -33.20
N PHE A 745 -2.24 9.99 -31.91
CA PHE A 745 -2.88 8.84 -31.28
C PHE A 745 -4.37 8.72 -31.65
N GLU A 746 -5.08 9.84 -31.77
CA GLU A 746 -6.46 9.88 -32.25
C GLU A 746 -6.58 9.38 -33.69
N LEU A 747 -5.68 9.80 -34.57
CA LEU A 747 -5.65 9.38 -35.97
C LEU A 747 -5.46 7.87 -36.11
N LEU A 748 -4.51 7.30 -35.35
CA LEU A 748 -4.30 5.86 -35.33
C LEU A 748 -5.53 5.12 -34.80
N THR A 749 -6.12 5.61 -33.72
CA THR A 749 -7.28 4.97 -33.08
C THR A 749 -8.51 4.97 -34.00
N ARG A 750 -8.81 6.10 -34.65
CA ARG A 750 -9.88 6.20 -35.65
C ARG A 750 -9.65 5.23 -36.81
N ARG A 751 -8.40 5.11 -37.29
CA ARG A 751 -8.04 4.20 -38.40
C ARG A 751 -8.23 2.73 -38.01
N VAL A 752 -7.81 2.33 -36.82
CA VAL A 752 -8.03 0.97 -36.28
C VAL A 752 -9.52 0.68 -36.11
N TYR A 753 -10.29 1.65 -35.61
CA TYR A 753 -11.75 1.51 -35.47
C TYR A 753 -12.47 1.41 -36.82
N GLN A 754 -12.09 2.22 -37.82
CA GLN A 754 -12.63 2.09 -39.18
C GLN A 754 -12.25 0.77 -39.83
N GLY A 755 -11.02 0.29 -39.63
CA GLY A 755 -10.58 -1.04 -40.06
C GLY A 755 -11.38 -2.17 -39.42
N LEU A 756 -11.82 -1.99 -38.17
CA LEU A 756 -12.73 -2.91 -37.48
C LEU A 756 -14.11 -2.94 -38.13
N LEU A 757 -14.65 -1.76 -38.49
CA LEU A 757 -15.96 -1.63 -39.14
C LEU A 757 -15.98 -2.16 -40.58
N SER A 758 -14.89 -1.96 -41.33
CA SER A 758 -14.75 -2.43 -42.72
C SER A 758 -14.41 -3.92 -42.84
N GLY A 759 -14.06 -4.58 -41.72
CA GLY A 759 -13.63 -5.97 -41.69
C GLY A 759 -12.16 -6.21 -42.06
N GLU A 760 -11.37 -5.13 -42.23
CA GLU A 760 -9.92 -5.18 -42.42
C GLU A 760 -9.18 -5.65 -41.15
N VAL A 761 -9.75 -5.38 -39.97
CA VAL A 761 -9.32 -5.89 -38.66
C VAL A 761 -10.42 -6.80 -38.11
N GLN A 762 -10.12 -8.09 -37.87
CA GLN A 762 -11.12 -9.08 -37.46
C GLN A 762 -11.19 -9.24 -35.93
N LEU A 763 -12.41 -9.41 -35.40
CA LEU A 763 -12.65 -9.86 -34.02
C LEU A 763 -12.65 -11.39 -34.01
N MET A 764 -11.64 -12.02 -33.41
CA MET A 764 -11.61 -13.47 -33.20
C MET A 764 -11.66 -13.80 -31.70
N GLU A 765 -12.48 -14.79 -31.31
CA GLU A 765 -12.51 -15.30 -29.95
C GLU A 765 -11.14 -15.86 -29.54
N GLY A 766 -10.58 -15.40 -28.43
CA GLY A 766 -9.26 -15.80 -27.94
C GLY A 766 -8.07 -15.01 -28.51
N TRP A 767 -8.28 -14.03 -29.39
CA TRP A 767 -7.23 -13.13 -29.87
C TRP A 767 -7.12 -11.88 -28.99
N ASP A 768 -5.93 -11.62 -28.43
CA ASP A 768 -5.71 -10.49 -27.50
C ASP A 768 -5.58 -9.12 -28.16
N GLY A 769 -5.69 -9.02 -29.50
CA GLY A 769 -5.41 -7.78 -30.23
C GLY A 769 -6.56 -6.78 -30.23
N VAL A 770 -7.80 -7.26 -30.44
CA VAL A 770 -9.03 -6.49 -30.24
C VAL A 770 -9.94 -7.25 -29.28
N LYS A 771 -10.30 -6.66 -28.14
CA LYS A 771 -11.33 -7.21 -27.24
C LYS A 771 -12.59 -6.37 -27.28
N CYS A 772 -13.75 -7.00 -27.16
CA CYS A 772 -15.03 -6.31 -26.99
C CYS A 772 -15.61 -6.66 -25.61
N ALA A 773 -16.00 -5.65 -24.81
CA ALA A 773 -16.47 -5.87 -23.44
C ALA A 773 -17.93 -6.36 -23.34
N ALA A 774 -18.69 -6.35 -24.45
CA ALA A 774 -20.10 -6.72 -24.46
C ALA A 774 -20.40 -7.82 -25.52
N PRO A 775 -20.47 -9.10 -25.15
CA PRO A 775 -20.82 -10.18 -26.08
C PRO A 775 -22.27 -10.14 -26.60
N GLN A 776 -23.17 -9.36 -25.98
CA GLN A 776 -24.62 -9.47 -26.22
C GLN A 776 -25.28 -8.28 -26.97
N ALA A 777 -24.66 -7.10 -27.08
CA ALA A 777 -25.32 -5.93 -27.68
C ALA A 777 -25.25 -5.88 -29.22
N LEU A 778 -24.19 -6.42 -29.84
CA LEU A 778 -24.01 -6.42 -31.30
C LEU A 778 -24.83 -7.48 -32.05
N ARG A 779 -25.40 -8.47 -31.34
CA ARG A 779 -26.32 -9.46 -31.95
C ARG A 779 -27.68 -8.87 -32.29
N LEU A 780 -28.08 -7.76 -31.67
CA LEU A 780 -29.42 -7.16 -31.86
C LEU A 780 -29.46 -6.11 -32.99
N GLN A 781 -28.33 -5.55 -33.41
CA GLN A 781 -28.29 -4.58 -34.52
C GLN A 781 -28.11 -5.19 -35.91
N ARG A 782 -27.63 -6.44 -36.02
CA ARG A 782 -27.58 -7.17 -37.31
C ARG A 782 -28.91 -7.84 -37.69
N ALA A 783 -29.92 -7.82 -36.81
CA ALA A 783 -31.22 -8.43 -37.05
C ALA A 783 -32.26 -7.49 -37.70
N SER A 784 -31.95 -6.19 -37.87
CA SER A 784 -32.89 -5.19 -38.41
C SER A 784 -32.48 -4.62 -39.78
N GLY A 785 -31.61 -5.30 -40.52
CA GLY A 785 -31.29 -4.98 -41.92
C GLY A 785 -32.17 -5.75 -42.88
N SER A 786 -33.10 -5.06 -43.53
CA SER A 786 -33.99 -5.52 -44.60
C SER A 786 -33.29 -6.40 -45.65
N LYS A 787 -33.83 -7.60 -45.89
CA LYS A 787 -33.52 -8.44 -47.05
C LYS A 787 -33.95 -7.73 -48.35
N PRO A 788 -33.15 -7.76 -49.41
CA PRO A 788 -33.65 -7.74 -50.78
C PRO A 788 -33.55 -9.14 -51.41
N GLY A 789 -34.65 -9.57 -52.02
CA GLY A 789 -34.67 -10.26 -53.31
C GLY A 789 -34.05 -11.66 -53.42
N THR A 790 -34.93 -12.66 -53.52
CA THR A 790 -34.71 -14.03 -53.98
C THR A 790 -34.07 -14.16 -55.37
N ALA A 791 -33.19 -15.16 -55.55
CA ALA A 791 -33.06 -15.96 -56.78
C ALA A 791 -32.56 -17.40 -56.45
N PRO A 792 -32.98 -18.45 -57.19
CA PRO A 792 -32.93 -19.83 -56.70
C PRO A 792 -31.79 -20.69 -57.27
N GLY A 793 -31.40 -21.72 -56.51
CA GLY A 793 -30.80 -22.96 -57.01
C GLY A 793 -29.28 -23.10 -56.87
N ASN A 794 -28.80 -24.06 -56.07
CA ASN A 794 -28.55 -25.43 -56.53
C ASN A 794 -27.98 -26.31 -55.40
N ASN A 795 -28.45 -27.55 -55.36
CA ASN A 795 -27.98 -28.65 -54.51
C ASN A 795 -26.47 -28.92 -54.59
N LYS A 796 -25.83 -29.29 -53.46
CA LYS A 796 -25.16 -30.61 -53.26
C LYS A 796 -24.35 -30.71 -51.95
N LYS A 797 -24.65 -31.81 -51.20
CA LYS A 797 -23.76 -32.72 -50.42
C LYS A 797 -23.05 -32.15 -49.17
N CYS A 798 -23.39 -32.60 -47.95
CA CYS A 798 -23.05 -33.87 -47.28
C CYS A 798 -21.59 -34.04 -46.81
N CYS A 799 -21.46 -34.14 -45.48
CA CYS A 799 -20.55 -34.95 -44.65
C CYS A 799 -19.03 -34.72 -44.69
N GLY A 800 -18.46 -34.65 -43.48
CA GLY A 800 -17.03 -34.67 -43.15
C GLY A 800 -16.84 -34.21 -41.72
#